data_AF-A0A5D2HJ51-F1
#
_entry.id   AF-A0A5D2HJ51-F1
#
_cell.length_a   1.000
_cell.length_b   1.000
_cell.length_c   1.000
_cell.angle_alpha   90.00
_cell.angle_beta   90.00
_cell.angle_gamma   90.00
#
_symmetry.space_group_name_H-M   'P 1'
#
loop_
_entity.id
_entity.type
_entity.pdbx_description
1 polymer ?
#
loop_
_entity_poly.entity_id
_entity_poly.type
_entity_poly.pdbx_seq_one_letter_code
_entity_poly.pdbx_strand_id
1 'polypeptide(L)'
;MVKTKEFKFNEARAKGTDRSSKPTVMKKFPLKHHTANSTNTTAYIQILGVGMDTHDTMPSILLFFDRQRFIFNAGEGLQRFCAEHKIKLSKIDHICLSRVCSETVGGLPGLLLTLAGMGDGVPVNIWGPSNLNILVDAMKCFIPHHSMVHTNLVSHTGPLQIDSSAAVASKFKDVKISAILLQPNGVKASDVKPSDVSVIYVCELHEIKGKFYKEKADALGITVKTKYKELTQGKSVKSDLLDITVHPNDVMGAPVPGPIVIIVDCPTSSHALELISAQSLNDYYSDSSNQSQSGNIVNCVIHLGPASVVNSSHYKKWMKKFSSAQHVMAGYVMNEVQNPILKSSARITARLNYLCPHLFPLMSSSIQQPISTASDFNFLSEDPTSKLSDGIFAENLLKFILRPHAHLGLDRSNVPSPQAASAVIDELLLESPDIADAAQHVSQLWQKPAERKECAISKVTTDKPILDENSVPSCLENIRRDELEVTFLGTGSSQPSKYRNVTAIYFNLFSNGSLLLDCGEGTLAQLKRRYGMEGAESAVRNLACIWISHIHADHHVGLVRILTLRRDLLKGVSHDPLIVLGPSQLKRFLDAYQRLEDLDMQFLDNKATTLFSWETFELDNESNKNNELVLERDEDVKNGNLTSK
;
A
#
# COMPACT_ATOMS: atom_id res chain seq x y z
N MET A 1 -11.77 19.27 45.61
CA MET A 1 -12.54 19.96 44.54
C MET A 1 -11.77 19.83 43.23
N VAL A 2 -12.10 18.81 42.43
CA VAL A 2 -11.53 18.62 41.09
C VAL A 2 -12.43 19.39 40.11
N LYS A 3 -11.89 20.40 39.42
CA LYS A 3 -12.62 21.14 38.39
C LYS A 3 -12.74 20.25 37.15
N THR A 4 -13.94 19.72 36.91
CA THR A 4 -14.33 19.13 35.63
C THR A 4 -14.38 20.25 34.58
N LYS A 5 -13.49 20.20 33.58
CA LYS A 5 -13.62 21.02 32.37
C LYS A 5 -14.70 20.38 31.50
N GLU A 6 -15.83 21.06 31.33
CA GLU A 6 -16.80 20.71 30.31
C GLU A 6 -16.13 20.74 28.93
N PHE A 7 -16.12 19.60 28.25
CA PHE A 7 -15.77 19.52 26.84
C PHE A 7 -16.97 20.02 26.02
N LYS A 8 -16.87 21.24 25.46
CA LYS A 8 -17.83 21.73 24.46
C LYS A 8 -17.38 21.28 23.07
N PHE A 9 -18.31 20.66 22.34
CA PHE A 9 -18.16 20.31 20.92
C PHE A 9 -17.84 21.56 20.09
N ASN A 10 -16.68 21.59 19.43
CA ASN A 10 -16.27 22.74 18.62
C ASN A 10 -16.82 22.59 17.19
N GLU A 11 -18.06 23.02 17.05
CA GLU A 11 -18.84 22.97 15.81
C GLU A 11 -18.17 23.73 14.64
N ALA A 12 -17.39 24.77 14.92
CA ALA A 12 -16.65 25.52 13.89
C ALA A 12 -15.52 24.69 13.25
N ARG A 13 -14.87 23.81 14.03
CA ARG A 13 -13.85 22.89 13.53
C ARG A 13 -14.47 21.76 12.71
N ALA A 14 -15.60 21.23 13.17
CA ALA A 14 -16.38 20.22 12.42
C ALA A 14 -16.93 20.77 11.09
N LYS A 15 -17.27 22.07 11.05
CA LYS A 15 -17.72 22.78 9.84
C LYS A 15 -16.59 23.37 9.00
N GLY A 16 -15.32 23.19 9.38
CA GLY A 16 -14.15 23.71 8.65
C GLY A 16 -14.05 25.24 8.59
N THR A 17 -14.73 25.96 9.49
CA THR A 17 -14.81 27.44 9.49
C THR A 17 -13.99 28.09 10.60
N ASP A 18 -13.22 27.32 11.36
CA ASP A 18 -12.40 27.84 12.45
C ASP A 18 -11.26 28.72 11.90
N ARG A 19 -11.39 30.04 12.10
CA ARG A 19 -10.42 31.07 11.67
C ARG A 19 -9.31 31.32 12.70
N SER A 20 -9.17 30.48 13.73
CA SER A 20 -8.21 30.71 14.82
C SER A 20 -6.74 30.47 14.41
N SER A 21 -6.45 29.91 13.24
CA SER A 21 -5.11 29.86 12.67
C SER A 21 -4.85 31.13 11.84
N LYS A 22 -4.19 32.12 12.43
CA LYS A 22 -3.59 33.21 11.65
C LYS A 22 -2.72 32.58 10.54
N PRO A 23 -2.78 33.04 9.29
CA PRO A 23 -1.96 32.50 8.21
C PRO A 23 -0.50 32.82 8.55
N THR A 24 0.23 31.81 9.01
CA THR A 24 1.67 31.88 9.14
C THR A 24 2.21 32.14 7.74
N VAL A 25 2.91 33.27 7.58
CA VAL A 25 3.58 33.68 6.34
C VAL A 25 4.13 32.46 5.60
N MET A 26 3.74 32.29 4.33
CA MET A 26 4.20 31.21 3.45
C MET A 26 5.73 31.16 3.43
N LYS A 27 6.34 30.36 4.31
CA LYS A 27 7.73 29.95 4.16
C LYS A 27 7.75 28.94 3.03
N LYS A 28 8.30 29.34 1.87
CA LYS A 28 8.75 28.39 0.86
C LYS A 28 9.81 27.52 1.53
N PHE A 29 9.45 26.28 1.88
CA PHE A 29 10.41 25.32 2.40
C PHE A 29 11.30 24.85 1.25
N PRO A 30 12.61 25.13 1.28
CA PRO A 30 13.51 24.64 0.26
C PRO A 30 13.55 23.11 0.29
N LEU A 31 13.72 22.49 -0.88
CA LEU A 31 13.96 21.06 -1.01
C LEU A 31 15.17 20.65 -0.14
N LYS A 32 15.16 19.42 0.38
CA LYS A 32 16.33 18.84 1.08
C LYS A 32 17.50 18.75 0.09
N HIS A 33 18.36 19.76 0.09
CA HIS A 33 19.63 19.73 -0.62
C HIS A 33 20.71 19.20 0.32
N HIS A 34 21.15 17.96 0.08
CA HIS A 34 22.27 17.37 0.82
C HIS A 34 23.60 17.79 0.19
N THR A 35 24.44 18.50 0.95
CA THR A 35 25.80 18.88 0.54
C THR A 35 26.66 17.65 0.20
N ALA A 36 27.40 17.73 -0.91
CA ALA A 36 28.35 16.71 -1.37
C ALA A 36 29.59 16.73 -0.47
N ASN A 37 30.03 15.56 0.03
CA ASN A 37 31.41 15.25 0.49
C ASN A 37 31.51 14.04 1.47
N SER A 38 30.63 13.05 1.40
CA SER A 38 30.80 11.81 2.19
C SER A 38 30.25 10.63 1.40
N THR A 39 31.08 9.61 1.21
CA THR A 39 30.72 8.34 0.59
C THR A 39 29.71 7.60 1.48
N ASN A 40 28.53 7.26 0.96
CA ASN A 40 27.56 6.45 1.71
C ASN A 40 28.17 5.10 2.08
N THR A 41 28.09 4.79 3.37
CA THR A 41 28.65 3.57 3.95
C THR A 41 27.64 2.44 3.96
N THR A 42 26.34 2.76 4.02
CA THR A 42 25.26 1.78 4.11
C THR A 42 24.20 2.03 3.06
N ALA A 43 23.82 0.97 2.36
CA ALA A 43 22.74 0.95 1.41
C ALA A 43 22.06 -0.41 1.44
N TYR A 44 20.74 -0.44 1.46
CA TYR A 44 19.98 -1.69 1.41
C TYR A 44 18.59 -1.44 0.87
N ILE A 45 17.97 -2.49 0.38
CA ILE A 45 16.54 -2.52 0.11
C ILE A 45 15.85 -3.30 1.21
N GLN A 46 14.67 -2.85 1.62
CA GLN A 46 13.87 -3.51 2.63
C GLN A 46 12.41 -3.59 2.21
N ILE A 47 11.79 -4.75 2.40
CA ILE A 47 10.36 -4.96 2.17
C ILE A 47 9.59 -4.42 3.38
N LEU A 48 8.76 -3.39 3.17
CA LEU A 48 7.99 -2.69 4.22
C LEU A 48 6.57 -3.25 4.43
N GLY A 49 6.31 -4.47 3.97
CA GLY A 49 5.01 -5.10 4.07
C GLY A 49 4.64 -5.82 2.77
N VAL A 50 4.40 -7.13 2.84
CA VAL A 50 3.87 -7.93 1.73
C VAL A 50 2.34 -7.85 1.77
N GLY A 51 1.80 -6.67 1.43
CA GLY A 51 0.35 -6.43 1.41
C GLY A 51 -0.35 -6.33 2.78
N MET A 52 0.38 -5.93 3.82
CA MET A 52 -0.15 -5.45 5.11
C MET A 52 -1.12 -6.40 5.85
N ASP A 53 -0.68 -7.64 6.09
CA ASP A 53 -1.35 -8.79 6.75
C ASP A 53 -2.44 -9.49 5.94
N THR A 54 -3.06 -8.79 4.99
CA THR A 54 -4.26 -9.30 4.29
C THR A 54 -4.09 -9.41 2.78
N HIS A 55 -2.87 -9.11 2.31
CA HIS A 55 -2.45 -9.17 0.91
C HIS A 55 -3.30 -8.31 -0.04
N ASP A 56 -4.00 -7.32 0.50
CA ASP A 56 -4.89 -6.44 -0.28
C ASP A 56 -4.19 -5.31 -1.00
N THR A 57 -2.96 -5.00 -0.59
CA THR A 57 -2.20 -3.88 -1.09
C THR A 57 -0.93 -4.38 -1.74
N MET A 58 -0.42 -3.60 -2.69
CA MET A 58 0.88 -3.92 -3.27
C MET A 58 1.99 -3.70 -2.24
N PRO A 59 3.04 -4.54 -2.26
CA PRO A 59 4.15 -4.38 -1.36
C PRO A 59 4.80 -3.01 -1.50
N SER A 60 5.14 -2.42 -0.35
CA SER A 60 5.94 -1.19 -0.30
C SER A 60 7.40 -1.55 -0.06
N ILE A 61 8.32 -0.90 -0.77
CA ILE A 61 9.76 -1.20 -0.71
C ILE A 61 10.53 0.06 -0.31
N LEU A 62 11.43 -0.06 0.65
CA LEU A 62 12.35 1.01 1.04
C LEU A 62 13.72 0.77 0.40
N LEU A 63 14.19 1.69 -0.41
CA LEU A 63 15.60 1.82 -0.75
C LEU A 63 16.22 2.84 0.19
N PHE A 64 17.08 2.35 1.08
CA PHE A 64 17.72 3.12 2.12
C PHE A 64 19.14 3.51 1.74
N PHE A 65 19.46 4.78 2.00
CA PHE A 65 20.82 5.29 2.14
C PHE A 65 20.94 6.10 3.44
N ASP A 66 22.18 6.33 3.88
CA ASP A 66 22.45 7.09 5.12
C ASP A 66 21.82 8.49 5.12
N ARG A 67 21.78 9.14 3.95
CA ARG A 67 21.29 10.51 3.76
C ARG A 67 20.05 10.64 2.90
N GLN A 68 19.63 9.60 2.21
CA GLN A 68 18.50 9.64 1.26
C GLN A 68 17.64 8.38 1.38
N ARG A 69 16.33 8.52 1.25
CA ARG A 69 15.41 7.37 1.28
C ARG A 69 14.36 7.47 0.19
N PHE A 70 14.17 6.35 -0.50
CA PHE A 70 13.14 6.17 -1.51
C PHE A 70 12.16 5.11 -1.03
N ILE A 71 10.87 5.37 -1.19
CA ILE A 71 9.83 4.37 -1.02
C ILE A 71 9.24 4.05 -2.39
N PHE A 72 9.15 2.79 -2.75
CA PHE A 72 8.40 2.33 -3.91
C PHE A 72 7.05 1.83 -3.45
N ASN A 73 5.98 2.38 -4.04
CA ASN A 73 4.58 2.20 -3.65
C ASN A 73 4.22 2.64 -2.23
N ALA A 74 2.97 3.05 -2.05
CA ALA A 74 2.41 3.51 -0.79
C ALA A 74 0.98 2.96 -0.63
N GLY A 75 0.87 1.63 -0.50
CA GLY A 75 -0.40 0.94 -0.24
C GLY A 75 -0.97 1.25 1.15
N GLU A 76 -2.25 0.95 1.34
CA GLU A 76 -2.93 1.14 2.64
C GLU A 76 -2.19 0.44 3.80
N GLY A 77 -2.11 1.13 4.93
CA GLY A 77 -1.49 0.67 6.16
C GLY A 77 0.03 0.88 6.23
N LEU A 78 0.69 1.37 5.17
CA LEU A 78 2.13 1.66 5.19
C LEU A 78 2.54 2.58 6.35
N GLN A 79 1.79 3.65 6.60
CA GLN A 79 2.07 4.57 7.71
C GLN A 79 1.98 3.86 9.08
N ARG A 80 1.00 2.97 9.24
CA ARG A 80 0.78 2.19 10.47
C ARG A 80 1.89 1.16 10.67
N PHE A 81 2.33 0.52 9.59
CA PHE A 81 3.50 -0.37 9.58
C PHE A 81 4.76 0.35 10.03
N CYS A 82 5.04 1.51 9.45
CA CYS A 82 6.21 2.28 9.81
C CYS A 82 6.18 2.71 11.29
N ALA A 83 5.00 3.03 11.83
CA ALA A 83 4.84 3.34 13.25
C ALA A 83 5.12 2.12 14.16
N GLU A 84 4.62 0.93 13.80
CA GLU A 84 4.87 -0.32 14.53
C GLU A 84 6.36 -0.67 14.56
N HIS A 85 7.02 -0.60 13.40
CA HIS A 85 8.42 -1.03 13.22
C HIS A 85 9.43 0.12 13.41
N LYS A 86 8.99 1.26 13.94
CA LYS A 86 9.83 2.44 14.27
C LYS A 86 10.60 2.99 13.05
N ILE A 87 10.04 2.87 11.85
CA ILE A 87 10.60 3.42 10.62
C ILE A 87 10.23 4.90 10.54
N LYS A 88 11.24 5.78 10.57
CA LYS A 88 11.04 7.24 10.57
C LYS A 88 10.61 7.76 9.19
N LEU A 89 9.32 8.06 9.05
CA LEU A 89 8.72 8.61 7.82
C LEU A 89 9.27 10.01 7.46
N SER A 90 9.61 10.86 8.44
CA SER A 90 10.16 12.21 8.18
C SER A 90 11.49 12.24 7.40
N LYS A 91 12.16 11.09 7.30
CA LYS A 91 13.40 10.93 6.54
C LYS A 91 13.18 10.45 5.11
N ILE A 92 11.94 10.26 4.67
CA ILE A 92 11.62 9.93 3.28
C ILE A 92 11.81 11.18 2.43
N ASP A 93 12.44 11.01 1.26
CA ASP A 93 12.72 12.11 0.33
C ASP A 93 11.95 11.94 -0.99
N HIS A 94 11.76 10.68 -1.41
CA HIS A 94 11.11 10.32 -2.67
C HIS A 94 10.14 9.15 -2.47
N ILE A 95 8.97 9.22 -3.11
CA ILE A 95 8.02 8.12 -3.27
C ILE A 95 7.88 7.83 -4.76
N CYS A 96 8.12 6.60 -5.19
CA CYS A 96 8.08 6.16 -6.58
C CYS A 96 6.97 5.12 -6.76
N LEU A 97 5.94 5.46 -7.53
CA LEU A 97 4.77 4.59 -7.73
C LEU A 97 4.98 3.74 -8.98
N SER A 98 4.81 2.42 -8.86
CA SER A 98 4.86 1.50 -10.00
C SER A 98 3.60 1.56 -10.85
N ARG A 99 2.44 1.74 -10.23
CA ARG A 99 1.15 2.00 -10.88
C ARG A 99 0.38 3.06 -10.11
N VAL A 100 -0.64 3.65 -10.72
CA VAL A 100 -1.56 4.57 -10.04
C VAL A 100 -2.94 3.91 -9.96
N CYS A 101 -3.11 3.13 -8.89
CA CYS A 101 -4.33 2.41 -8.56
C CYS A 101 -4.52 2.33 -7.03
N SER A 102 -5.68 1.85 -6.59
CA SER A 102 -6.02 1.65 -5.18
C SER A 102 -4.98 0.82 -4.42
N GLU A 103 -4.42 -0.21 -5.07
CA GLU A 103 -3.45 -1.15 -4.47
C GLU A 103 -2.09 -0.52 -4.14
N THR A 104 -1.63 0.40 -4.98
CA THR A 104 -0.29 1.01 -4.89
C THR A 104 -0.29 2.39 -4.26
N VAL A 105 -1.42 3.12 -4.30
CA VAL A 105 -1.53 4.53 -3.86
C VAL A 105 -2.46 4.71 -2.66
N GLY A 106 -3.26 3.71 -2.27
CA GLY A 106 -4.31 3.87 -1.26
C GLY A 106 -3.86 4.43 0.10
N GLY A 107 -2.61 4.17 0.53
CA GLY A 107 -2.04 4.71 1.78
C GLY A 107 -1.35 6.07 1.62
N LEU A 108 -1.22 6.57 0.39
CA LEU A 108 -0.56 7.85 0.12
C LEU A 108 -1.26 9.03 0.81
N PRO A 109 -2.59 9.20 0.76
CA PRO A 109 -3.27 10.30 1.46
C PRO A 109 -2.94 10.39 2.94
N GLY A 110 -3.01 9.27 3.66
CA GLY A 110 -2.69 9.18 5.08
C GLY A 110 -1.22 9.47 5.36
N LEU A 111 -0.32 8.95 4.51
CA LEU A 111 1.11 9.23 4.59
C LEU A 111 1.41 10.73 4.44
N LEU A 112 0.78 11.42 3.48
CA LEU A 112 0.99 12.86 3.26
C LEU A 112 0.53 13.71 4.44
N LEU A 113 -0.64 13.39 5.00
CA LEU A 113 -1.16 14.07 6.19
C LEU A 113 -0.24 13.84 7.40
N THR A 114 0.26 12.61 7.58
CA THR A 114 1.23 12.28 8.62
C THR A 114 2.51 13.11 8.47
N LEU A 115 3.10 13.15 7.26
CA LEU A 115 4.32 13.89 6.99
C LEU A 115 4.16 15.40 7.24
N ALA A 116 3.00 15.97 6.88
CA ALA A 116 2.71 17.36 7.16
C ALA A 116 2.51 17.67 8.64
N GLY A 117 1.90 16.76 9.40
CA GLY A 117 1.73 16.88 10.84
C GLY A 117 3.04 16.86 11.62
N MET A 118 4.11 16.27 11.06
CA MET A 118 5.43 16.20 11.71
C MET A 118 6.21 17.53 11.70
N GLY A 119 5.69 18.60 11.09
CA GLY A 119 6.17 19.97 11.28
C GLY A 119 7.46 20.36 10.53
N ASP A 120 8.16 19.41 9.90
CA ASP A 120 9.40 19.70 9.15
C ASP A 120 9.16 20.35 7.78
N GLY A 121 7.91 20.43 7.30
CA GLY A 121 7.53 21.23 6.12
C GLY A 121 8.23 20.89 4.81
N VAL A 122 9.04 19.83 4.75
CA VAL A 122 9.76 19.45 3.54
C VAL A 122 8.80 18.67 2.63
N PRO A 123 8.49 19.18 1.43
CA PRO A 123 7.66 18.45 0.48
C PRO A 123 8.39 17.20 0.00
N VAL A 124 7.73 16.04 0.11
CA VAL A 124 8.20 14.78 -0.46
C VAL A 124 7.99 14.83 -1.98
N ASN A 125 8.96 14.32 -2.75
CA ASN A 125 8.81 14.22 -4.20
C ASN A 125 8.10 12.91 -4.52
N ILE A 126 6.99 13.00 -5.26
CA ILE A 126 6.30 11.80 -5.75
C ILE A 126 6.58 11.63 -7.23
N TRP A 127 6.92 10.41 -7.61
CA TRP A 127 7.15 9.98 -8.97
C TRP A 127 6.14 8.91 -9.34
N GLY A 128 5.60 8.97 -10.54
CA GLY A 128 4.66 7.97 -11.03
C GLY A 128 4.25 8.26 -12.48
N PRO A 129 3.49 7.36 -13.11
CA PRO A 129 2.98 7.58 -14.46
C PRO A 129 2.09 8.83 -14.54
N SER A 130 1.86 9.31 -15.77
CA SER A 130 1.26 10.63 -16.05
C SER A 130 -0.10 10.86 -15.38
N ASN A 131 -0.88 9.80 -15.17
CA ASN A 131 -2.18 9.77 -14.52
C ASN A 131 -2.16 10.03 -13.00
N LEU A 132 -0.98 10.11 -12.37
CA LEU A 132 -0.83 10.51 -10.97
C LEU A 132 -1.45 11.89 -10.68
N ASN A 133 -1.42 12.81 -11.64
CA ASN A 133 -1.99 14.15 -11.49
C ASN A 133 -3.50 14.11 -11.18
N ILE A 134 -4.24 13.17 -11.75
CA ILE A 134 -5.69 13.00 -11.55
C ILE A 134 -5.99 12.80 -10.06
N LEU A 135 -5.23 11.92 -9.39
CA LEU A 135 -5.40 11.68 -7.95
C LEU A 135 -4.91 12.85 -7.10
N VAL A 136 -3.74 13.40 -7.42
CA VAL A 136 -3.16 14.47 -6.62
C VAL A 136 -4.05 15.71 -6.64
N ASP A 137 -4.66 16.03 -7.79
CA ASP A 137 -5.63 17.11 -7.90
C ASP A 137 -6.89 16.84 -7.08
N ALA A 138 -7.37 15.59 -7.06
CA ALA A 138 -8.51 15.20 -6.25
C ALA A 138 -8.20 15.26 -4.74
N MET A 139 -7.00 14.88 -4.31
CA MET A 139 -6.57 14.91 -2.91
C MET A 139 -6.56 16.33 -2.32
N LYS A 140 -6.47 17.38 -3.15
CA LYS A 140 -6.52 18.79 -2.69
C LYS A 140 -7.83 19.15 -1.98
N CYS A 141 -8.90 18.38 -2.12
CA CYS A 141 -10.16 18.67 -1.44
C CYS A 141 -10.17 18.32 0.06
N PHE A 142 -9.21 17.51 0.54
CA PHE A 142 -9.10 17.13 1.97
C PHE A 142 -7.67 17.14 2.52
N ILE A 143 -6.65 17.20 1.67
CA ILE A 143 -5.27 17.38 2.10
C ILE A 143 -4.93 18.87 2.04
N PRO A 144 -4.44 19.49 3.14
CA PRO A 144 -4.08 20.91 3.15
C PRO A 144 -3.03 21.24 2.08
N HIS A 145 -3.13 22.42 1.46
CA HIS A 145 -2.20 22.85 0.40
C HIS A 145 -0.72 22.82 0.81
N HIS A 146 -0.39 23.15 2.06
CA HIS A 146 0.99 23.10 2.55
C HIS A 146 1.54 21.68 2.72
N SER A 147 0.64 20.69 2.76
CA SER A 147 0.93 19.26 2.84
C SER A 147 1.03 18.62 1.46
N MET A 148 0.70 19.37 0.39
CA MET A 148 0.76 18.88 -0.97
C MET A 148 2.20 18.73 -1.43
N VAL A 149 2.42 17.68 -2.20
CA VAL A 149 3.74 17.25 -2.67
C VAL A 149 4.13 17.90 -3.99
N HIS A 150 5.43 17.86 -4.28
CA HIS A 150 5.91 18.06 -5.64
C HIS A 150 5.74 16.75 -6.43
N THR A 151 4.81 16.76 -7.36
CA THR A 151 4.59 15.65 -8.29
C THR A 151 5.54 15.77 -9.47
N ASN A 152 6.20 14.67 -9.78
CA ASN A 152 7.06 14.51 -10.93
C ASN A 152 6.50 13.38 -11.78
N LEU A 153 5.96 13.74 -12.95
CA LEU A 153 5.37 12.75 -13.85
C LEU A 153 6.48 12.04 -14.62
N VAL A 154 6.48 10.71 -14.55
CA VAL A 154 7.30 9.85 -15.40
C VAL A 154 6.72 9.93 -16.81
N SER A 155 7.41 10.66 -17.68
CA SER A 155 7.07 10.87 -19.08
C SER A 155 8.36 11.06 -19.88
N HIS A 156 8.28 11.08 -21.22
CA HIS A 156 9.44 11.34 -22.07
C HIS A 156 10.11 12.71 -21.80
N THR A 157 9.47 13.59 -21.03
CA THR A 157 9.93 14.96 -20.73
C THR A 157 10.22 15.22 -19.24
N GLY A 158 10.10 14.20 -18.37
CA GLY A 158 10.32 14.31 -16.92
C GLY A 158 11.78 14.06 -16.47
N PRO A 159 12.13 14.31 -15.18
CA PRO A 159 13.48 14.06 -14.67
C PRO A 159 13.83 12.55 -14.63
N LEU A 160 12.84 11.68 -14.38
CA LEU A 160 12.95 10.25 -14.60
C LEU A 160 12.56 9.99 -16.06
N GLN A 161 13.54 9.96 -16.96
CA GLN A 161 13.23 9.73 -18.37
C GLN A 161 12.91 8.27 -18.67
N ILE A 162 12.09 8.12 -19.72
CA ILE A 162 11.79 6.86 -20.41
C ILE A 162 12.96 6.56 -21.35
N ASP A 163 13.48 5.34 -21.26
CA ASP A 163 14.61 4.92 -22.07
C ASP A 163 14.19 4.69 -23.53
N SER A 164 14.41 5.66 -24.41
CA SER A 164 14.17 5.55 -25.86
C SER A 164 15.46 5.55 -26.68
N SER A 165 16.54 4.93 -26.18
CA SER A 165 17.86 4.83 -26.85
C SER A 165 18.79 6.06 -26.75
N ALA A 166 18.49 7.08 -25.94
CA ALA A 166 19.47 8.11 -25.58
C ALA A 166 19.09 8.88 -24.29
N ALA A 167 19.59 8.37 -23.16
CA ALA A 167 19.76 8.95 -21.82
C ALA A 167 19.15 10.32 -21.44
N VAL A 168 18.37 10.33 -20.35
CA VAL A 168 18.63 11.07 -19.07
C VAL A 168 17.93 10.35 -17.90
N ALA A 169 18.62 9.43 -17.22
CA ALA A 169 18.19 8.95 -15.92
C ALA A 169 18.24 10.08 -14.87
N SER A 170 17.35 10.07 -13.86
CA SER A 170 17.52 10.94 -12.70
C SER A 170 18.74 10.49 -11.91
N LYS A 171 19.82 11.25 -12.04
CA LYS A 171 21.01 11.06 -11.21
C LYS A 171 20.75 11.68 -9.85
N PHE A 172 20.37 10.86 -8.88
CA PHE A 172 20.43 11.24 -7.48
C PHE A 172 21.87 11.12 -6.99
N LYS A 173 22.13 11.73 -5.83
CA LYS A 173 23.47 11.80 -5.25
C LYS A 173 24.10 10.41 -5.09
N ASP A 174 23.30 9.44 -4.66
CA ASP A 174 23.80 8.12 -4.24
C ASP A 174 23.37 6.98 -5.17
N VAL A 175 22.42 7.23 -6.06
CA VAL A 175 21.83 6.26 -6.98
C VAL A 175 21.37 6.93 -8.27
N LYS A 176 21.52 6.24 -9.39
CA LYS A 176 20.84 6.55 -10.65
C LYS A 176 19.58 5.69 -10.71
N ILE A 177 18.41 6.31 -10.84
CA ILE A 177 17.14 5.58 -11.01
C ILE A 177 16.61 5.86 -12.41
N SER A 178 16.36 4.78 -13.15
CA SER A 178 15.75 4.79 -14.48
C SER A 178 14.35 4.19 -14.40
N ALA A 179 13.41 4.71 -15.18
CA ALA A 179 12.02 4.26 -15.20
C ALA A 179 11.65 3.76 -16.60
N ILE A 180 11.10 2.55 -16.69
CA ILE A 180 10.65 1.94 -17.95
C ILE A 180 9.14 1.75 -17.85
N LEU A 181 8.39 2.36 -18.76
CA LEU A 181 6.94 2.18 -18.81
C LEU A 181 6.60 0.86 -19.49
N LEU A 182 5.59 0.19 -18.95
CA LEU A 182 4.93 -0.95 -19.54
C LEU A 182 3.44 -0.66 -19.74
N GLN A 183 2.92 -1.08 -20.89
CA GLN A 183 1.52 -1.11 -21.28
C GLN A 183 1.11 -2.55 -21.69
N PRO A 184 -0.15 -2.95 -21.46
CA PRO A 184 -0.58 -4.31 -21.79
C PRO A 184 -0.52 -4.56 -23.30
N ASN A 185 0.31 -5.52 -23.73
CA ASN A 185 0.41 -5.91 -25.13
C ASN A 185 -0.87 -6.64 -25.61
N GLY A 186 -1.24 -6.43 -26.88
CA GLY A 186 -2.40 -7.07 -27.51
C GLY A 186 -3.75 -6.46 -27.13
N VAL A 187 -3.77 -5.36 -26.38
CA VAL A 187 -4.98 -4.58 -26.06
C VAL A 187 -5.03 -3.37 -27.00
N LYS A 188 -6.21 -3.02 -27.53
CA LYS A 188 -6.36 -1.82 -28.35
C LYS A 188 -6.07 -0.59 -27.50
N ALA A 189 -5.39 0.41 -28.06
CA ALA A 189 -5.02 1.62 -27.32
C ALA A 189 -6.22 2.37 -26.70
N SER A 190 -7.42 2.23 -27.28
CA SER A 190 -8.67 2.78 -26.73
C SER A 190 -9.14 2.11 -25.44
N ASP A 191 -8.74 0.86 -25.22
CA ASP A 191 -9.25 -0.01 -24.15
C ASP A 191 -8.28 -0.09 -22.97
N VAL A 192 -7.07 0.46 -23.13
CA VAL A 192 -6.05 0.57 -22.07
C VAL A 192 -6.48 1.63 -21.08
N LYS A 193 -6.70 1.25 -19.84
CA LYS A 193 -7.04 2.19 -18.78
C LYS A 193 -5.79 2.90 -18.29
N PRO A 194 -5.90 4.13 -17.77
CA PRO A 194 -4.76 4.80 -17.16
C PRO A 194 -4.08 3.98 -16.05
N SER A 195 -4.83 3.20 -15.26
CA SER A 195 -4.29 2.31 -14.22
C SER A 195 -3.45 1.14 -14.75
N ASP A 196 -3.57 0.80 -16.03
CA ASP A 196 -2.84 -0.31 -16.64
C ASP A 196 -1.38 0.06 -16.90
N VAL A 197 -1.04 1.35 -16.97
CA VAL A 197 0.35 1.76 -17.15
C VAL A 197 1.18 1.41 -15.91
N SER A 198 2.16 0.53 -16.10
CA SER A 198 3.11 0.10 -15.08
C SER A 198 4.50 0.71 -15.29
N VAL A 199 5.26 0.87 -14.22
CA VAL A 199 6.61 1.42 -14.22
C VAL A 199 7.56 0.43 -13.57
N ILE A 200 8.58 0.02 -14.32
CA ILE A 200 9.74 -0.69 -13.80
C ILE A 200 10.79 0.33 -13.39
N TYR A 201 11.37 0.14 -12.21
CA TYR A 201 12.46 0.97 -11.71
C TYR A 201 13.77 0.19 -11.71
N VAL A 202 14.79 0.74 -12.39
CA VAL A 202 16.16 0.23 -12.36
C VAL A 202 16.98 1.16 -11.47
N CYS A 203 17.49 0.63 -10.36
CA CYS A 203 18.27 1.36 -9.37
C CYS A 203 19.75 0.97 -9.49
N GLU A 204 20.56 1.83 -10.08
CA GLU A 204 22.00 1.66 -10.28
C GLU A 204 22.76 2.48 -9.24
N LEU A 205 23.42 1.81 -8.28
CA LEU A 205 24.27 2.51 -7.33
C LEU A 205 25.56 2.96 -8.03
N HIS A 206 26.12 4.11 -7.66
CA HIS A 206 27.37 4.60 -8.27
C HIS A 206 28.56 3.74 -7.89
N GLU A 207 29.50 3.51 -8.81
CA GLU A 207 30.77 2.81 -8.53
C GLU A 207 31.54 3.45 -7.36
N ILE A 208 32.10 2.61 -6.48
CA ILE A 208 33.01 3.08 -5.44
C ILE A 208 34.44 3.02 -5.98
N LYS A 209 35.09 4.18 -6.02
CA LYS A 209 36.52 4.27 -6.35
C LYS A 209 37.34 3.42 -5.38
N GLY A 210 38.34 2.71 -5.90
CA GLY A 210 39.21 1.89 -5.07
C GLY A 210 39.92 2.66 -3.97
N LYS A 211 40.34 1.96 -2.92
CA LYS A 211 41.06 2.56 -1.79
C LYS A 211 42.39 3.16 -2.27
N PHE A 212 42.69 4.40 -1.89
CA PHE A 212 44.01 5.00 -2.13
C PHE A 212 45.06 4.42 -1.17
N TYR A 213 46.15 3.91 -1.70
CA TYR A 213 47.27 3.37 -0.95
C TYR A 213 48.37 4.42 -0.81
N LYS A 214 48.34 5.16 0.30
CA LYS A 214 49.32 6.20 0.59
C LYS A 214 50.76 5.68 0.52
N GLU A 215 51.02 4.50 1.07
CA GLU A 215 52.34 3.88 1.06
C GLU A 215 52.89 3.66 -0.36
N LYS A 216 52.03 3.26 -1.32
CA LYS A 216 52.41 3.12 -2.73
C LYS A 216 52.70 4.48 -3.37
N ALA A 217 51.90 5.49 -3.06
CA ALA A 217 52.11 6.85 -3.57
C ALA A 217 53.41 7.47 -3.03
N ASP A 218 53.70 7.28 -1.74
CA ASP A 218 54.92 7.73 -1.08
C ASP A 218 56.15 7.01 -1.68
N ALA A 219 56.06 5.69 -1.94
CA ALA A 219 57.11 4.90 -2.60
C ALA A 219 57.39 5.36 -4.04
N LEU A 220 56.38 5.89 -4.74
CA LEU A 220 56.52 6.48 -6.07
C LEU A 220 56.93 7.96 -6.04
N GLY A 221 57.31 8.48 -4.87
CA GLY A 221 57.84 9.83 -4.71
C GLY A 221 56.79 10.95 -4.73
N ILE A 222 55.53 10.64 -4.42
CA ILE A 222 54.48 11.66 -4.26
C ILE A 222 54.43 12.12 -2.81
N THR A 223 54.84 13.36 -2.56
CA THR A 223 54.88 13.97 -1.22
C THR A 223 53.86 15.10 -1.08
N VAL A 224 53.45 15.71 -2.20
CA VAL A 224 52.49 16.82 -2.21
C VAL A 224 51.05 16.28 -2.12
N LYS A 225 50.35 16.61 -1.03
CA LYS A 225 48.98 16.13 -0.76
C LYS A 225 47.94 16.50 -1.82
N THR A 226 48.11 17.62 -2.55
CA THR A 226 47.18 17.99 -3.63
C THR A 226 47.21 16.97 -4.77
N LYS A 227 48.37 16.36 -5.04
CA LYS A 227 48.51 15.30 -6.05
C LYS A 227 47.76 14.02 -5.69
N TYR A 228 47.57 13.72 -4.40
CA TYR A 228 46.70 12.61 -3.98
C TYR A 228 45.24 12.84 -4.41
N LYS A 229 44.75 14.09 -4.33
CA LYS A 229 43.40 14.43 -4.78
C LYS A 229 43.26 14.30 -6.30
N GLU A 230 44.29 14.69 -7.04
CA GLU A 230 44.31 14.53 -8.50
C GLU A 230 44.30 13.06 -8.92
N LEU A 231 45.13 12.23 -8.28
CA LEU A 231 45.18 10.77 -8.50
C LEU A 231 43.84 10.10 -8.18
N THR A 232 43.24 10.42 -7.03
CA THR A 232 41.90 9.91 -6.66
C THR A 232 40.78 10.45 -7.56
N GLN A 233 41.01 11.54 -8.28
CA GLN A 233 40.11 12.07 -9.32
C GLN A 233 40.33 11.42 -10.70
N GLY A 234 41.29 10.51 -10.83
CA GLY A 234 41.60 9.83 -12.08
C GLY A 234 42.62 10.58 -12.95
N LYS A 235 43.27 11.63 -12.43
CA LYS A 235 44.29 12.37 -13.16
C LYS A 235 45.68 11.81 -12.85
N SER A 236 46.47 11.56 -13.88
CA SER A 236 47.88 11.18 -13.74
C SER A 236 48.70 12.40 -13.34
N VAL A 237 49.70 12.23 -12.49
CA VAL A 237 50.54 13.31 -11.96
C VAL A 237 52.02 12.94 -12.08
N LYS A 238 52.90 13.94 -12.25
CA LYS A 238 54.35 13.70 -12.15
C LYS A 238 54.77 13.49 -10.70
N SER A 239 55.71 12.58 -10.47
CA SER A 239 56.34 12.39 -9.15
C SER A 239 57.11 13.65 -8.71
N ASP A 240 57.19 13.87 -7.39
CA ASP A 240 57.92 15.01 -6.81
C ASP A 240 59.42 14.72 -6.68
N LEU A 241 59.78 13.45 -6.50
CA LEU A 241 61.13 13.00 -6.20
C LEU A 241 61.75 12.16 -7.32
N LEU A 242 60.94 11.63 -8.23
CA LEU A 242 61.34 10.75 -9.32
C LEU A 242 60.88 11.37 -10.65
N ASP A 243 61.62 11.18 -11.75
CA ASP A 243 61.15 11.62 -13.09
C ASP A 243 60.24 10.57 -13.73
N ILE A 244 59.17 10.21 -13.03
CA ILE A 244 58.14 9.27 -13.49
C ILE A 244 56.76 9.91 -13.44
N THR A 245 55.86 9.44 -14.30
CA THR A 245 54.43 9.78 -14.23
C THR A 245 53.72 8.69 -13.45
N VAL A 246 53.01 9.07 -12.39
CA VAL A 246 52.21 8.17 -11.56
C VAL A 246 50.77 8.19 -12.06
N HIS A 247 50.25 7.03 -12.40
CA HIS A 247 48.87 6.83 -12.83
C HIS A 247 47.99 6.44 -11.64
N PRO A 248 46.67 6.73 -11.67
CA PRO A 248 45.75 6.33 -10.61
C PRO A 248 45.81 4.83 -10.28
N ASN A 249 45.94 3.97 -11.30
CA ASN A 249 45.99 2.52 -11.14
C ASN A 249 47.23 2.03 -10.35
N ASP A 250 48.29 2.83 -10.26
CA ASP A 250 49.50 2.46 -9.52
C ASP A 250 49.30 2.55 -8.00
N VAL A 251 48.39 3.45 -7.58
CA VAL A 251 48.20 3.85 -6.18
C VAL A 251 46.78 3.62 -5.66
N MET A 252 45.84 3.28 -6.52
CA MET A 252 44.44 2.97 -6.18
C MET A 252 44.19 1.47 -6.21
N GLY A 253 43.31 0.97 -5.34
CA GLY A 253 42.74 -0.37 -5.48
C GLY A 253 41.82 -0.48 -6.69
N ALA A 254 41.43 -1.71 -7.05
CA ALA A 254 40.41 -1.92 -8.08
C ALA A 254 39.09 -1.21 -7.67
N PRO A 255 38.41 -0.54 -8.61
CA PRO A 255 37.09 0.00 -8.34
C PRO A 255 36.10 -1.13 -8.03
N VAL A 256 35.10 -0.82 -7.22
CA VAL A 256 34.03 -1.77 -6.89
C VAL A 256 32.75 -1.31 -7.58
N PRO A 257 32.26 -2.06 -8.59
CA PRO A 257 31.02 -1.73 -9.30
C PRO A 257 29.86 -1.56 -8.32
N GLY A 258 29.04 -0.56 -8.57
CA GLY A 258 27.86 -0.33 -7.74
C GLY A 258 26.79 -1.39 -7.99
N PRO A 259 26.15 -1.93 -6.94
CA PRO A 259 25.09 -2.91 -7.12
C PRO A 259 23.90 -2.37 -7.90
N ILE A 260 23.24 -3.24 -8.67
CA ILE A 260 22.03 -2.89 -9.43
C ILE A 260 20.85 -3.71 -8.93
N VAL A 261 19.73 -3.02 -8.70
CA VAL A 261 18.45 -3.65 -8.34
C VAL A 261 17.35 -3.20 -9.27
N ILE A 262 16.53 -4.15 -9.73
CA ILE A 262 15.39 -3.89 -10.59
C ILE A 262 14.11 -4.20 -9.82
N ILE A 263 13.15 -3.28 -9.81
CA ILE A 263 11.82 -3.46 -9.22
C ILE A 263 10.81 -3.54 -10.36
N VAL A 264 10.11 -4.66 -10.45
CA VAL A 264 9.29 -5.04 -11.60
C VAL A 264 7.84 -5.23 -11.17
N ASP A 265 6.98 -4.29 -11.54
CA ASP A 265 5.52 -4.45 -11.44
C ASP A 265 4.97 -4.93 -12.79
N CYS A 266 4.44 -6.15 -12.81
CA CYS A 266 3.93 -6.80 -14.01
C CYS A 266 2.58 -7.44 -13.67
N PRO A 267 1.48 -6.67 -13.75
CA PRO A 267 0.20 -7.08 -13.18
C PRO A 267 -0.52 -8.17 -13.98
N THR A 268 -0.30 -8.24 -15.31
CA THR A 268 -0.99 -9.21 -16.18
C THR A 268 -0.03 -9.89 -17.15
N SER A 269 -0.46 -11.02 -17.72
CA SER A 269 0.31 -11.73 -18.75
C SER A 269 0.58 -10.87 -19.99
N SER A 270 -0.32 -9.93 -20.33
CA SER A 270 -0.11 -8.97 -21.43
C SER A 270 1.07 -8.03 -21.16
N HIS A 271 1.25 -7.58 -19.92
CA HIS A 271 2.43 -6.80 -19.52
C HIS A 271 3.70 -7.65 -19.58
N ALA A 272 3.62 -8.93 -19.23
CA ALA A 272 4.77 -9.83 -19.32
C ALA A 272 5.28 -9.97 -20.76
N LEU A 273 4.38 -10.01 -21.76
CA LEU A 273 4.78 -10.07 -23.17
C LEU A 273 5.54 -8.82 -23.63
N GLU A 274 5.09 -7.64 -23.21
CA GLU A 274 5.79 -6.39 -23.52
C GLU A 274 7.13 -6.32 -22.79
N LEU A 275 7.17 -6.66 -21.50
CA LEU A 275 8.40 -6.74 -20.69
C LEU A 275 9.47 -7.61 -21.35
N ILE A 276 9.09 -8.78 -21.86
CA ILE A 276 10.01 -9.70 -22.53
C ILE A 276 10.59 -9.10 -23.82
N SER A 277 9.83 -8.21 -24.46
CA SER A 277 10.18 -7.53 -25.71
C SER A 277 10.92 -6.21 -25.50
N ALA A 278 10.98 -5.72 -24.24
CA ALA A 278 11.57 -4.43 -23.91
C ALA A 278 13.09 -4.44 -24.12
N GLN A 279 13.54 -3.67 -25.11
CA GLN A 279 14.97 -3.59 -25.47
C GLN A 279 15.79 -2.83 -24.43
N SER A 280 15.18 -1.93 -23.66
CA SER A 280 15.83 -1.13 -22.60
C SER A 280 16.44 -1.98 -21.47
N LEU A 281 16.06 -3.27 -21.37
CA LEU A 281 16.62 -4.20 -20.40
C LEU A 281 17.77 -5.07 -20.94
N ASN A 282 18.06 -4.99 -22.25
CA ASN A 282 19.06 -5.84 -22.89
C ASN A 282 20.45 -5.70 -22.27
N ASP A 283 20.83 -4.48 -21.88
CA ASP A 283 22.15 -4.17 -21.28
C ASP A 283 22.34 -4.79 -19.88
N TYR A 284 21.27 -5.32 -19.28
CA TYR A 284 21.28 -5.95 -17.96
C TYR A 284 21.17 -7.48 -18.02
N TYR A 285 20.99 -8.07 -19.21
CA TYR A 285 20.91 -9.52 -19.39
C TYR A 285 22.31 -10.15 -19.38
N SER A 286 22.43 -11.33 -18.77
CA SER A 286 23.69 -12.07 -18.62
C SER A 286 24.21 -12.66 -19.95
N ASP A 287 23.33 -12.84 -20.95
CA ASP A 287 23.62 -13.51 -22.22
C ASP A 287 24.05 -12.56 -23.36
N SER A 288 24.19 -11.24 -23.11
CA SER A 288 24.60 -10.31 -24.16
C SER A 288 26.06 -10.57 -24.56
N SER A 289 26.28 -11.06 -25.78
CA SER A 289 27.57 -11.44 -26.39
C SER A 289 28.60 -10.30 -26.52
N ASN A 290 28.28 -9.10 -26.03
CA ASN A 290 29.17 -7.95 -25.95
C ASN A 290 29.67 -7.74 -24.51
N GLN A 291 30.37 -8.73 -23.95
CA GLN A 291 31.21 -8.54 -22.76
C GLN A 291 32.41 -7.65 -23.12
N SER A 292 32.15 -6.37 -23.38
CA SER A 292 33.10 -5.33 -23.02
C SER A 292 33.22 -5.33 -21.49
N GLN A 293 34.42 -5.14 -20.98
CA GLN A 293 34.89 -5.47 -19.61
C GLN A 293 34.21 -4.72 -18.44
N SER A 294 32.95 -4.28 -18.57
CA SER A 294 32.17 -3.60 -17.53
C SER A 294 30.65 -3.84 -17.65
N GLY A 295 30.21 -5.09 -17.80
CA GLY A 295 28.77 -5.42 -17.85
C GLY A 295 28.05 -5.03 -16.55
N ASN A 296 26.86 -4.45 -16.67
CA ASN A 296 25.99 -4.06 -15.56
C ASN A 296 25.45 -5.31 -14.84
N ILE A 297 26.13 -5.77 -13.79
CA ILE A 297 25.72 -6.96 -13.03
C ILE A 297 24.50 -6.61 -12.16
N VAL A 298 23.35 -7.19 -12.49
CA VAL A 298 22.16 -7.13 -11.63
C VAL A 298 22.33 -8.05 -10.44
N ASN A 299 22.16 -7.51 -9.24
CA ASN A 299 22.31 -8.26 -7.98
C ASN A 299 20.99 -8.77 -7.44
N CYS A 300 19.90 -8.01 -7.65
CA CYS A 300 18.57 -8.36 -7.15
C CYS A 300 17.49 -7.91 -8.14
N VAL A 301 16.47 -8.75 -8.30
CA VAL A 301 15.23 -8.39 -9.00
C VAL A 301 14.07 -8.62 -8.05
N ILE A 302 13.27 -7.58 -7.81
CA ILE A 302 12.09 -7.65 -6.95
C ILE A 302 10.85 -7.68 -7.84
N HIS A 303 10.10 -8.77 -7.78
CA HIS A 303 8.93 -9.02 -8.60
C HIS A 303 7.66 -8.72 -7.80
N LEU A 304 6.88 -7.74 -8.28
CA LEU A 304 5.60 -7.32 -7.68
C LEU A 304 4.38 -7.88 -8.42
N GLY A 305 4.59 -8.62 -9.51
CA GLY A 305 3.51 -9.29 -10.24
C GLY A 305 2.87 -10.44 -9.44
N PRO A 306 1.60 -10.77 -9.72
CA PRO A 306 0.89 -11.86 -9.06
C PRO A 306 1.45 -13.23 -9.46
N ALA A 307 1.14 -14.24 -8.64
CA ALA A 307 1.56 -15.63 -8.83
C ALA A 307 1.25 -16.16 -10.25
N SER A 308 0.07 -15.84 -10.78
CA SER A 308 -0.37 -16.25 -12.12
C SER A 308 0.55 -15.77 -13.25
N VAL A 309 1.22 -14.63 -13.07
CA VAL A 309 2.13 -14.04 -14.06
C VAL A 309 3.54 -14.55 -13.84
N VAL A 310 4.06 -14.45 -12.62
CA VAL A 310 5.46 -14.81 -12.32
C VAL A 310 5.73 -16.31 -12.43
N ASN A 311 4.71 -17.16 -12.25
CA ASN A 311 4.82 -18.60 -12.45
C ASN A 311 4.74 -19.03 -13.92
N SER A 312 4.34 -18.14 -14.83
CA SER A 312 4.22 -18.48 -16.25
C SER A 312 5.57 -18.88 -16.84
N SER A 313 5.55 -19.81 -17.79
CA SER A 313 6.77 -20.33 -18.44
C SER A 313 7.56 -19.23 -19.16
N HIS A 314 6.87 -18.26 -19.77
CA HIS A 314 7.47 -17.12 -20.44
C HIS A 314 8.18 -16.19 -19.45
N TYR A 315 7.55 -15.88 -18.32
CA TYR A 315 8.16 -15.02 -17.29
C TYR A 315 9.38 -15.70 -16.65
N LYS A 316 9.28 -17.00 -16.31
CA LYS A 316 10.42 -17.77 -15.80
C LYS A 316 11.61 -17.81 -16.77
N LYS A 317 11.36 -17.94 -18.07
CA LYS A 317 12.42 -17.86 -19.10
C LYS A 317 13.09 -16.48 -19.11
N TRP A 318 12.31 -15.41 -18.95
CA TRP A 318 12.85 -14.06 -18.85
C TRP A 318 13.65 -13.84 -17.57
N MET A 319 13.19 -14.34 -16.41
CA MET A 319 13.94 -14.27 -15.15
C MET A 319 15.33 -14.91 -15.29
N LYS A 320 15.45 -16.05 -15.98
CA LYS A 320 16.72 -16.74 -16.21
C LYS A 320 17.76 -15.92 -16.98
N LYS A 321 17.35 -14.85 -17.69
CA LYS A 321 18.29 -13.91 -18.34
C LYS A 321 19.10 -13.08 -17.35
N PHE A 322 18.72 -13.05 -16.07
CA PHE A 322 19.45 -12.40 -14.98
C PHE A 322 20.13 -13.43 -14.07
N SER A 323 20.91 -14.34 -14.65
CA SER A 323 21.40 -15.56 -13.97
C SER A 323 22.27 -15.28 -12.73
N SER A 324 22.86 -14.09 -12.61
CA SER A 324 23.62 -13.66 -11.43
C SER A 324 22.78 -13.00 -10.32
N ALA A 325 21.51 -12.69 -10.59
CA ALA A 325 20.65 -11.94 -9.67
C ALA A 325 19.91 -12.86 -8.69
N GLN A 326 19.69 -12.36 -7.47
CA GLN A 326 18.74 -12.96 -6.56
C GLN A 326 17.33 -12.45 -6.86
N HIS A 327 16.40 -13.35 -7.12
CA HIS A 327 15.02 -13.01 -7.46
C HIS A 327 14.15 -13.04 -6.20
N VAL A 328 13.53 -11.91 -5.84
CA VAL A 328 12.63 -11.78 -4.69
C VAL A 328 11.18 -11.66 -5.17
N MET A 329 10.34 -12.62 -4.83
CA MET A 329 8.92 -12.68 -5.16
C MET A 329 8.11 -11.93 -4.09
N ALA A 330 7.85 -10.64 -4.31
CA ALA A 330 7.15 -9.77 -3.37
C ALA A 330 5.65 -9.65 -3.65
N GLY A 331 5.23 -9.69 -4.91
CA GLY A 331 3.81 -9.71 -5.29
C GLY A 331 3.15 -11.09 -5.17
N TYR A 332 3.96 -12.12 -4.91
CA TYR A 332 3.50 -13.49 -4.73
C TYR A 332 2.92 -13.67 -3.32
N VAL A 333 1.62 -13.92 -3.25
CA VAL A 333 0.92 -14.16 -1.97
C VAL A 333 1.16 -15.59 -1.52
N MET A 334 1.77 -15.77 -0.35
CA MET A 334 1.73 -17.05 0.37
C MET A 334 0.44 -17.10 1.17
N ASN A 335 -0.34 -18.18 1.05
CA ASN A 335 -1.63 -18.35 1.72
C ASN A 335 -1.55 -18.55 3.25
N GLU A 336 -0.42 -18.24 3.87
CA GLU A 336 -0.17 -18.54 5.28
C GLU A 336 0.11 -17.26 6.06
N VAL A 337 -0.96 -16.60 6.54
CA VAL A 337 -0.88 -15.55 7.55
C VAL A 337 -0.57 -16.20 8.90
N GLN A 338 0.64 -16.73 9.07
CA GLN A 338 1.07 -17.30 10.36
C GLN A 338 1.51 -16.23 11.36
N ASN A 339 1.77 -14.99 10.93
CA ASN A 339 2.30 -13.94 11.81
C ASN A 339 1.71 -12.55 11.54
N PRO A 340 1.00 -11.94 12.51
CA PRO A 340 0.50 -10.58 12.34
C PRO A 340 1.67 -9.58 12.36
N ILE A 341 1.79 -8.81 11.27
CA ILE A 341 2.74 -7.71 11.09
C ILE A 341 2.52 -6.61 12.12
N LEU A 342 1.25 -6.34 12.47
CA LEU A 342 0.85 -5.38 13.50
C LEU A 342 0.75 -6.06 14.87
N LYS A 343 1.90 -6.44 15.44
CA LYS A 343 2.01 -7.17 16.72
C LYS A 343 1.30 -6.46 17.87
N SER A 344 1.42 -5.13 17.96
CA SER A 344 0.74 -4.33 18.99
C SER A 344 -0.78 -4.49 18.94
N SER A 345 -1.37 -4.52 17.73
CA SER A 345 -2.81 -4.71 17.53
C SER A 345 -3.21 -6.14 17.88
N ALA A 346 -2.47 -7.13 17.38
CA ALA A 346 -2.73 -8.55 17.63
C ALA A 346 -2.63 -8.91 19.12
N ARG A 347 -1.66 -8.33 19.84
CA ARG A 347 -1.51 -8.50 21.29
C ARG A 347 -2.74 -7.97 22.04
N ILE A 348 -3.26 -6.80 21.68
CA ILE A 348 -4.49 -6.26 22.29
C ILE A 348 -5.68 -7.18 21.99
N THR A 349 -5.83 -7.63 20.75
CA THR A 349 -6.92 -8.54 20.37
C THR A 349 -6.85 -9.86 21.14
N ALA A 350 -5.68 -10.47 21.30
CA ALA A 350 -5.52 -11.70 22.08
C ALA A 350 -5.87 -11.49 23.56
N ARG A 351 -5.47 -10.36 24.15
CA ARG A 351 -5.83 -10.02 25.55
C ARG A 351 -7.33 -9.79 25.72
N LEU A 352 -7.97 -9.09 24.78
CA LEU A 352 -9.42 -8.85 24.79
C LEU A 352 -10.21 -10.15 24.53
N ASN A 353 -9.71 -11.01 23.64
CA ASN A 353 -10.28 -12.33 23.40
C ASN A 353 -10.26 -13.17 24.68
N TYR A 354 -9.15 -13.20 25.43
CA TYR A 354 -9.08 -13.92 26.69
C TYR A 354 -10.18 -13.47 27.68
N LEU A 355 -10.41 -12.14 27.78
CA LEU A 355 -11.43 -11.58 28.67
C LEU A 355 -12.86 -11.85 28.19
N CYS A 356 -13.13 -11.71 26.89
CA CYS A 356 -14.45 -11.87 26.31
C CYS A 356 -14.38 -12.43 24.88
N PRO A 357 -14.28 -13.77 24.71
CA PRO A 357 -14.11 -14.39 23.41
C PRO A 357 -15.26 -14.13 22.43
N HIS A 358 -16.48 -13.97 22.98
CA HIS A 358 -17.70 -13.73 22.20
C HIS A 358 -17.69 -12.35 21.50
N LEU A 359 -17.21 -11.31 22.20
CA LEU A 359 -17.14 -9.95 21.66
C LEU A 359 -15.87 -9.70 20.85
N PHE A 360 -14.78 -10.39 21.18
CA PHE A 360 -13.49 -10.25 20.51
C PHE A 360 -12.99 -11.60 20.00
N PRO A 361 -13.57 -12.18 18.94
CA PRO A 361 -13.10 -13.47 18.42
C PRO A 361 -11.69 -13.33 17.86
N LEU A 362 -10.86 -14.35 18.06
CA LEU A 362 -9.65 -14.50 17.28
C LEU A 362 -10.01 -14.81 15.83
N MET A 363 -9.09 -14.51 14.91
CA MET A 363 -9.20 -14.93 13.52
C MET A 363 -9.54 -16.43 13.51
N SER A 364 -10.65 -16.78 12.86
CA SER A 364 -11.15 -18.16 12.85
C SER A 364 -10.05 -19.10 12.36
N SER A 365 -9.65 -20.06 13.20
CA SER A 365 -8.85 -21.22 12.81
C SER A 365 -9.64 -22.20 11.92
N SER A 366 -10.92 -21.92 11.64
CA SER A 366 -11.85 -22.80 10.93
C SER A 366 -11.72 -22.78 9.40
N ILE A 367 -10.76 -22.00 8.84
CA ILE A 367 -10.39 -22.04 7.41
C ILE A 367 -8.95 -22.58 7.24
N GLN A 368 -8.46 -23.38 8.20
CA GLN A 368 -7.30 -24.25 7.99
C GLN A 368 -7.68 -25.52 7.21
N GLN A 369 -8.49 -25.41 6.17
CA GLN A 369 -8.44 -26.45 5.14
C GLN A 369 -7.25 -26.10 4.25
N PRO A 370 -6.25 -26.98 4.13
CA PRO A 370 -5.32 -26.86 3.04
C PRO A 370 -6.16 -27.00 1.77
N ILE A 371 -6.41 -25.90 1.06
CA ILE A 371 -6.77 -26.03 -0.35
C ILE A 371 -5.56 -26.74 -0.95
N SER A 372 -5.76 -28.01 -1.29
CA SER A 372 -4.83 -28.92 -1.92
C SER A 372 -4.27 -28.31 -3.21
N THR A 373 -3.31 -27.43 -3.06
CA THR A 373 -2.41 -26.92 -4.11
C THR A 373 -0.95 -27.07 -3.66
N ALA A 374 -0.71 -27.46 -2.40
CA ALA A 374 0.58 -27.96 -1.95
C ALA A 374 0.92 -29.36 -2.52
N SER A 375 -0.05 -30.08 -3.09
CA SER A 375 0.15 -31.40 -3.68
C SER A 375 0.65 -31.39 -5.14
N ASP A 376 0.76 -30.24 -5.79
CA ASP A 376 1.37 -30.12 -7.13
C ASP A 376 2.85 -29.69 -7.07
N PHE A 377 3.43 -29.53 -5.88
CA PHE A 377 4.85 -29.24 -5.69
C PHE A 377 5.68 -30.51 -5.45
N ASN A 378 5.57 -31.48 -6.36
CA ASN A 378 6.65 -32.45 -6.55
C ASN A 378 7.55 -31.95 -7.69
N PHE A 379 8.60 -31.21 -7.30
CA PHE A 379 9.83 -31.19 -8.08
C PHE A 379 10.33 -32.64 -8.11
N LEU A 380 10.11 -33.35 -9.21
CA LEU A 380 10.87 -34.56 -9.49
C LEU A 380 12.32 -34.15 -9.61
N SER A 381 13.04 -34.36 -8.51
CA SER A 381 14.48 -34.48 -8.48
C SER A 381 14.86 -35.69 -9.33
N GLU A 382 15.46 -35.44 -10.48
CA GLU A 382 16.60 -36.25 -10.89
C GLU A 382 17.81 -35.30 -10.88
N ASP A 383 18.80 -35.67 -10.07
CA ASP A 383 20.12 -35.05 -9.89
C ASP A 383 20.31 -34.11 -8.66
N PRO A 384 20.84 -34.64 -7.54
CA PRO A 384 21.17 -33.88 -6.32
C PRO A 384 22.34 -32.89 -6.48
N THR A 385 22.89 -32.71 -7.68
CA THR A 385 24.11 -31.90 -7.89
C THR A 385 23.91 -30.59 -8.66
N SER A 386 22.69 -30.22 -9.05
CA SER A 386 22.40 -28.93 -9.70
C SER A 386 21.87 -27.86 -8.71
N LYS A 387 22.76 -26.98 -8.23
CA LYS A 387 22.36 -25.73 -7.57
C LYS A 387 21.84 -24.74 -8.62
N LEU A 388 20.53 -24.70 -8.90
CA LEU A 388 19.93 -23.68 -9.77
C LEU A 388 18.59 -23.14 -9.21
N SER A 389 18.73 -22.14 -8.33
CA SER A 389 17.84 -20.99 -8.05
C SER A 389 16.39 -20.96 -8.59
N ASP A 390 15.44 -21.41 -7.77
CA ASP A 390 14.05 -20.95 -7.77
C ASP A 390 13.90 -19.77 -6.80
N GLY A 391 13.15 -18.72 -7.16
CA GLY A 391 13.14 -17.41 -6.48
C GLY A 391 12.85 -17.43 -4.96
N ILE A 392 13.31 -16.39 -4.26
CA ILE A 392 13.10 -16.18 -2.82
C ILE A 392 11.76 -15.49 -2.56
N PHE A 393 10.89 -16.06 -1.74
CA PHE A 393 9.69 -15.36 -1.28
C PHE A 393 10.03 -14.18 -0.37
N ALA A 394 9.36 -13.05 -0.59
CA ALA A 394 9.52 -11.88 0.26
C ALA A 394 8.89 -12.12 1.64
N GLU A 395 9.51 -11.55 2.67
CA GLU A 395 8.96 -11.50 4.01
C GLU A 395 8.90 -10.05 4.49
N ASN A 396 8.06 -9.78 5.47
CA ASN A 396 7.98 -8.46 6.08
C ASN A 396 9.32 -8.13 6.77
N LEU A 397 9.86 -6.95 6.47
CA LEU A 397 11.17 -6.47 6.92
C LEU A 397 12.38 -7.22 6.35
N LEU A 398 12.21 -8.13 5.38
CA LEU A 398 13.31 -8.75 4.66
C LEU A 398 14.21 -7.67 4.04
N LYS A 399 15.52 -7.79 4.26
CA LYS A 399 16.52 -6.86 3.70
C LYS A 399 17.34 -7.53 2.60
N PHE A 400 17.70 -6.74 1.62
CA PHE A 400 18.78 -7.03 0.68
C PHE A 400 19.85 -5.95 0.86
N ILE A 401 20.96 -6.32 1.48
CA ILE A 401 22.08 -5.42 1.73
C ILE A 401 22.81 -5.18 0.42
N LEU A 402 22.97 -3.91 0.04
CA LEU A 402 23.74 -3.47 -1.13
C LEU A 402 25.12 -2.98 -0.71
N ARG A 403 25.22 -2.33 0.46
CA ARG A 403 26.48 -1.89 1.06
C ARG A 403 26.48 -2.10 2.58
N PRO A 404 27.63 -2.49 3.16
CA PRO A 404 28.93 -2.70 2.50
C PRO A 404 28.98 -3.98 1.64
N HIS A 405 29.82 -3.99 0.60
CA HIS A 405 29.91 -5.13 -0.35
C HIS A 405 30.27 -6.47 0.33
N ALA A 406 30.98 -6.44 1.45
CA ALA A 406 31.31 -7.64 2.23
C ALA A 406 30.06 -8.40 2.72
N HIS A 407 28.91 -7.71 2.82
CA HIS A 407 27.64 -8.28 3.26
C HIS A 407 26.57 -8.23 2.15
N LEU A 408 26.98 -8.08 0.88
CA LEU A 408 26.05 -8.03 -0.24
C LEU A 408 25.17 -9.29 -0.29
N GLY A 409 23.85 -9.12 -0.24
CA GLY A 409 22.89 -10.22 -0.30
C GLY A 409 21.75 -10.09 0.72
N LEU A 410 21.01 -11.18 0.91
CA LEU A 410 19.85 -11.24 1.79
C LEU A 410 20.21 -11.23 3.27
N ASP A 411 19.42 -10.47 4.03
CA ASP A 411 19.47 -10.41 5.50
C ASP A 411 18.06 -10.58 6.07
N ARG A 412 17.87 -11.66 6.84
CA ARG A 412 16.62 -12.01 7.53
C ARG A 412 16.61 -11.64 9.01
N SER A 413 17.66 -11.00 9.53
CA SER A 413 17.79 -10.68 10.96
C SER A 413 16.66 -9.81 11.52
N ASN A 414 15.97 -9.05 10.67
CA ASN A 414 14.87 -8.15 11.04
C ASN A 414 13.48 -8.74 10.76
N VAL A 415 13.40 -9.93 10.16
CA VAL A 415 12.13 -10.59 9.88
C VAL A 415 11.52 -11.02 11.22
N PRO A 416 10.29 -10.58 11.56
CA PRO A 416 9.71 -10.90 12.85
C PRO A 416 9.39 -12.38 12.99
N SER A 417 9.75 -12.98 14.13
CA SER A 417 9.30 -14.34 14.47
C SER A 417 7.78 -14.36 14.74
N PRO A 418 7.11 -15.50 14.45
CA PRO A 418 5.73 -15.75 14.83
C PRO A 418 5.54 -15.61 16.35
N GLN A 419 4.47 -14.92 16.76
CA GLN A 419 4.06 -14.85 18.16
C GLN A 419 2.72 -15.55 18.33
N ALA A 420 2.71 -16.65 19.09
CA ALA A 420 1.47 -17.35 19.41
C ALA A 420 0.60 -16.53 20.38
N ALA A 421 -0.72 -16.62 20.20
CA ALA A 421 -1.68 -16.00 21.11
C ALA A 421 -1.52 -16.51 22.56
N SER A 422 -1.17 -17.79 22.75
CA SER A 422 -0.90 -18.38 24.06
C SER A 422 0.20 -17.64 24.81
N ALA A 423 1.33 -17.34 24.16
CA ALA A 423 2.43 -16.61 24.78
C ALA A 423 2.01 -15.21 25.26
N VAL A 424 1.09 -14.54 24.54
CA VAL A 424 0.53 -13.24 24.95
C VAL A 424 -0.38 -13.39 26.18
N ILE A 425 -1.14 -14.49 26.25
CA ILE A 425 -2.03 -14.79 27.37
C ILE A 425 -1.21 -15.15 28.61
N ASP A 426 -0.16 -15.94 28.49
CA ASP A 426 0.75 -16.28 29.58
C ASP A 426 1.39 -15.02 30.17
N GLU A 427 1.83 -14.09 29.31
CA GLU A 427 2.33 -12.78 29.72
C GLU A 427 1.26 -11.94 30.44
N LEU A 428 0.01 -11.95 29.94
CA LEU A 428 -1.11 -11.24 30.57
C LEU A 428 -1.39 -11.78 31.98
N LEU A 429 -1.40 -13.10 32.16
CA LEU A 429 -1.65 -13.75 33.45
C LEU A 429 -0.51 -13.49 34.45
N LEU A 430 0.73 -13.39 33.97
CA LEU A 430 1.87 -13.02 34.80
C LEU A 430 1.82 -11.53 35.22
N GLU A 431 1.41 -10.64 34.32
CA GLU A 431 1.27 -9.20 34.60
C GLU A 431 0.10 -8.90 35.55
N SER A 432 -1.02 -9.63 35.42
CA SER A 432 -2.27 -9.36 36.12
C SER A 432 -3.07 -10.65 36.38
N PRO A 433 -2.76 -11.41 37.45
CA PRO A 433 -3.42 -12.67 37.76
C PRO A 433 -4.96 -12.56 37.90
N ASP A 434 -5.45 -11.46 38.48
CA ASP A 434 -6.87 -11.19 38.73
C ASP A 434 -7.73 -11.15 37.45
N ILE A 435 -7.10 -11.06 36.27
CA ILE A 435 -7.81 -11.07 34.98
C ILE A 435 -8.49 -12.42 34.71
N ALA A 436 -8.00 -13.51 35.31
CA ALA A 436 -8.60 -14.83 35.20
C ALA A 436 -10.00 -14.85 35.85
N ASP A 437 -10.12 -14.26 37.04
CA ASP A 437 -11.40 -14.12 37.75
C ASP A 437 -12.36 -13.21 36.96
N ALA A 438 -11.85 -12.12 36.39
CA ALA A 438 -12.64 -11.25 35.52
C ALA A 438 -13.16 -11.97 34.27
N ALA A 439 -12.33 -12.79 33.61
CA ALA A 439 -12.73 -13.59 32.47
C ALA A 439 -13.81 -14.62 32.86
N GLN A 440 -13.70 -15.24 34.04
CA GLN A 440 -14.73 -16.14 34.57
C GLN A 440 -16.05 -15.41 34.82
N HIS A 441 -16.02 -14.23 35.45
CA HIS A 441 -17.22 -13.41 35.68
C HIS A 441 -17.89 -12.98 34.37
N VAL A 442 -17.12 -12.58 33.35
CA VAL A 442 -17.65 -12.25 32.02
C VAL A 442 -18.28 -13.48 31.37
N SER A 443 -17.62 -14.64 31.43
CA SER A 443 -18.18 -15.90 30.89
C SER A 443 -19.51 -16.25 31.56
N GLN A 444 -19.60 -16.12 32.89
CA GLN A 444 -20.85 -16.32 33.63
C GLN A 444 -21.95 -15.33 33.22
N LEU A 445 -21.61 -14.05 32.98
CA LEU A 445 -22.56 -13.04 32.53
C LEU A 445 -23.21 -13.42 31.19
N TRP A 446 -22.42 -13.95 30.25
CA TRP A 446 -22.89 -14.37 28.92
C TRP A 446 -23.65 -15.70 28.94
N GLN A 447 -23.39 -16.58 29.90
CA GLN A 447 -24.09 -17.86 30.06
C GLN A 447 -25.42 -17.73 30.83
N LYS A 448 -25.67 -16.62 31.54
CA LYS A 448 -26.94 -16.39 32.22
C LYS A 448 -28.07 -16.28 31.18
N PRO A 449 -29.16 -17.06 31.31
CA PRO A 449 -30.37 -16.84 30.53
C PRO A 449 -30.81 -15.40 30.71
N ALA A 450 -31.19 -14.72 29.61
CA ALA A 450 -31.72 -13.38 29.68
C ALA A 450 -33.00 -13.38 30.53
N GLU A 451 -32.89 -13.08 31.82
CA GLU A 451 -34.03 -12.61 32.59
C GLU A 451 -34.52 -11.34 31.88
N ARG A 452 -35.71 -11.42 31.27
CA ARG A 452 -36.39 -10.29 30.62
C ARG A 452 -36.65 -9.22 31.67
N LYS A 453 -35.69 -8.34 31.91
CA LYS A 453 -35.96 -7.01 32.46
C LYS A 453 -36.04 -6.07 31.27
N GLU A 454 -37.26 -5.63 30.98
CA GLU A 454 -37.50 -4.49 30.11
C GLU A 454 -36.54 -3.36 30.52
N CYS A 455 -35.69 -2.96 29.58
CA CYS A 455 -34.77 -1.86 29.80
C CYS A 455 -35.59 -0.58 29.78
N ALA A 456 -36.11 -0.16 30.94
CA ALA A 456 -36.71 1.15 31.09
C ALA A 456 -35.59 2.19 30.93
N ILE A 457 -35.54 2.84 29.78
CA ILE A 457 -34.65 3.96 29.50
C ILE A 457 -35.01 5.07 30.50
N SER A 458 -34.15 5.31 31.48
CA SER A 458 -34.32 6.39 32.45
C SER A 458 -34.16 7.73 31.73
N LYS A 459 -35.23 8.54 31.79
CA LYS A 459 -35.31 9.90 31.23
C LYS A 459 -34.10 10.74 31.65
N VAL A 460 -33.19 11.00 30.72
CA VAL A 460 -32.24 12.10 30.84
C VAL A 460 -32.95 13.33 30.28
N THR A 461 -33.36 14.23 31.17
CA THR A 461 -34.01 15.49 30.82
C THR A 461 -33.01 16.46 30.20
N THR A 462 -33.04 16.59 28.86
CA THR A 462 -32.45 17.73 28.17
C THR A 462 -33.45 18.34 27.21
N ASP A 463 -33.94 19.53 27.57
CA ASP A 463 -34.91 20.32 26.82
C ASP A 463 -34.37 20.74 25.45
N LYS A 464 -34.79 20.07 24.38
CA LYS A 464 -34.92 20.58 23.00
C LYS A 464 -35.74 19.57 22.16
N PRO A 465 -36.53 20.03 21.17
CA PRO A 465 -37.57 19.21 20.56
C PRO A 465 -36.91 18.20 19.61
N ILE A 466 -36.89 16.94 20.02
CA ILE A 466 -36.47 15.80 19.19
C ILE A 466 -37.74 15.06 18.78
N LEU A 467 -37.76 14.65 17.51
CA LEU A 467 -38.75 13.79 16.86
C LEU A 467 -39.24 12.67 17.79
N ASP A 468 -40.54 12.38 17.71
CA ASP A 468 -41.29 11.40 18.50
C ASP A 468 -40.43 10.20 18.98
N GLU A 469 -39.96 10.25 20.24
CA GLU A 469 -38.95 9.34 20.81
C GLU A 469 -39.41 7.88 20.97
N ASN A 470 -40.63 7.52 20.56
CA ASN A 470 -41.23 6.22 20.84
C ASN A 470 -41.51 5.33 19.62
N SER A 471 -41.38 5.82 18.38
CA SER A 471 -41.55 4.95 17.21
C SER A 471 -40.17 4.52 16.70
N VAL A 472 -39.78 3.29 17.03
CA VAL A 472 -38.77 2.59 16.24
C VAL A 472 -39.26 2.62 14.78
N PRO A 473 -38.44 3.06 13.80
CA PRO A 473 -38.86 3.04 12.40
C PRO A 473 -39.40 1.66 12.03
N SER A 474 -40.47 1.58 11.24
CA SER A 474 -41.11 0.31 10.88
C SER A 474 -40.15 -0.70 10.24
N CYS A 475 -39.08 -0.23 9.58
CA CYS A 475 -38.01 -1.05 9.03
C CYS A 475 -37.11 -1.74 10.09
N LEU A 476 -37.18 -1.29 11.35
CA LEU A 476 -36.47 -1.85 12.50
C LEU A 476 -37.43 -2.56 13.48
N GLU A 477 -38.74 -2.53 13.24
CA GLU A 477 -39.71 -3.29 14.02
C GLU A 477 -39.47 -4.80 13.83
N ASN A 478 -39.39 -5.53 14.94
CA ASN A 478 -39.16 -6.99 15.00
C ASN A 478 -37.74 -7.50 14.69
N ILE A 479 -36.73 -6.64 14.51
CA ILE A 479 -35.33 -7.11 14.40
C ILE A 479 -34.90 -7.77 15.71
N ARG A 480 -34.53 -9.04 15.65
CA ARG A 480 -34.03 -9.80 16.80
C ARG A 480 -32.53 -9.59 16.97
N ARG A 481 -32.00 -9.85 18.18
CA ARG A 481 -30.55 -9.75 18.46
C ARG A 481 -29.68 -10.69 17.61
N ASP A 482 -30.27 -11.78 17.10
CA ASP A 482 -29.66 -12.72 16.17
C ASP A 482 -29.71 -12.26 14.70
N GLU A 483 -30.33 -11.11 14.42
CA GLU A 483 -30.53 -10.57 13.07
C GLU A 483 -29.73 -9.27 12.80
N LEU A 484 -28.91 -8.83 13.77
CA LEU A 484 -28.00 -7.70 13.60
C LEU A 484 -26.65 -7.93 14.32
N GLU A 485 -25.55 -7.81 13.58
CA GLU A 485 -24.20 -7.70 14.15
C GLU A 485 -23.62 -6.31 13.83
N VAL A 486 -23.04 -5.65 14.85
CA VAL A 486 -22.29 -4.39 14.68
C VAL A 486 -20.83 -4.64 14.99
N THR A 487 -19.98 -4.46 13.98
CA THR A 487 -18.53 -4.64 14.10
C THR A 487 -17.81 -3.31 13.95
N PHE A 488 -17.10 -2.90 15.00
CA PHE A 488 -16.21 -1.75 14.98
C PHE A 488 -14.86 -2.15 14.36
N LEU A 489 -14.75 -2.01 13.05
CA LEU A 489 -13.54 -2.33 12.28
C LEU A 489 -12.39 -1.37 12.62
N GLY A 490 -12.70 -0.15 13.06
CA GLY A 490 -11.70 0.77 13.56
C GLY A 490 -12.26 1.82 14.52
N THR A 491 -11.46 2.18 15.51
CA THR A 491 -11.85 3.02 16.66
C THR A 491 -10.84 4.12 16.97
N GLY A 492 -9.91 4.37 16.05
CA GLY A 492 -8.95 5.46 16.08
C GLY A 492 -9.46 6.68 15.32
N SER A 493 -8.87 7.84 15.62
CA SER A 493 -9.20 9.12 15.00
C SER A 493 -7.94 9.74 14.40
N SER A 494 -8.11 10.44 13.27
CA SER A 494 -7.11 11.21 12.52
C SER A 494 -5.96 10.40 11.92
N GLN A 495 -5.21 9.65 12.73
CA GLN A 495 -4.07 8.85 12.27
C GLN A 495 -4.17 7.43 12.84
N PRO A 496 -3.92 6.38 12.03
CA PRO A 496 -3.86 5.03 12.55
C PRO A 496 -2.68 4.91 13.53
N SER A 497 -2.98 4.43 14.73
CA SER A 497 -1.96 4.10 15.72
C SER A 497 -1.54 2.64 15.55
N LYS A 498 -0.44 2.24 16.20
CA LYS A 498 -0.06 0.82 16.25
C LYS A 498 -1.13 -0.08 16.90
N TYR A 499 -2.00 0.49 17.74
CA TYR A 499 -3.03 -0.23 18.49
C TYR A 499 -4.41 -0.22 17.83
N ARG A 500 -4.83 0.92 17.26
CA ARG A 500 -6.17 1.15 16.71
C ARG A 500 -6.08 1.72 15.31
N ASN A 501 -6.83 1.12 14.39
CA ASN A 501 -7.02 1.64 13.04
C ASN A 501 -8.00 2.82 13.03
N VAL A 502 -7.99 3.62 11.95
CA VAL A 502 -8.97 4.70 11.70
C VAL A 502 -10.39 4.15 11.54
N THR A 503 -11.40 5.03 11.63
CA THR A 503 -12.79 4.61 11.83
C THR A 503 -13.41 3.86 10.66
N ALA A 504 -14.18 2.83 11.00
CA ALA A 504 -15.12 2.14 10.13
C ALA A 504 -16.03 1.28 11.01
N ILE A 505 -17.34 1.31 10.74
CA ILE A 505 -18.35 0.54 11.48
C ILE A 505 -19.18 -0.25 10.49
N TYR A 506 -19.15 -1.57 10.61
CA TYR A 506 -19.86 -2.49 9.73
C TYR A 506 -21.12 -3.02 10.42
N PHE A 507 -22.27 -2.85 9.80
CA PHE A 507 -23.55 -3.40 10.22
C PHE A 507 -23.89 -4.57 9.29
N ASN A 508 -23.97 -5.76 9.87
CA ASN A 508 -24.40 -6.95 9.17
C ASN A 508 -25.87 -7.23 9.53
N LEU A 509 -26.76 -7.07 8.56
CA LEU A 509 -28.19 -7.36 8.69
C LEU A 509 -28.52 -8.75 8.11
N PHE A 510 -27.50 -9.61 7.97
CA PHE A 510 -27.57 -10.98 7.46
C PHE A 510 -28.30 -11.07 6.12
N SER A 511 -29.53 -11.58 6.11
CA SER A 511 -30.34 -11.73 4.89
C SER A 511 -30.74 -10.40 4.26
N ASN A 512 -30.71 -9.31 5.01
CA ASN A 512 -31.16 -7.99 4.56
C ASN A 512 -30.00 -7.11 4.05
N GLY A 513 -28.82 -7.71 3.82
CA GLY A 513 -27.62 -7.02 3.34
C GLY A 513 -26.78 -6.41 4.47
N SER A 514 -25.88 -5.50 4.11
CA SER A 514 -24.99 -4.85 5.07
C SER A 514 -24.75 -3.38 4.77
N LEU A 515 -24.41 -2.62 5.82
CA LEU A 515 -24.12 -1.20 5.76
C LEU A 515 -22.72 -0.94 6.31
N LEU A 516 -22.02 0.04 5.73
CA LEU A 516 -20.74 0.50 6.25
C LEU A 516 -20.82 1.99 6.56
N LEU A 517 -20.59 2.36 7.82
CA LEU A 517 -20.50 3.76 8.25
C LEU A 517 -19.03 4.14 8.38
N ASP A 518 -18.63 5.09 7.54
CA ASP A 518 -17.24 5.45 7.26
C ASP A 518 -16.37 4.27 6.79
N CYS A 519 -15.37 4.57 5.99
CA CYS A 519 -14.46 3.59 5.41
C CYS A 519 -13.04 4.16 5.38
N GLY A 520 -12.43 4.31 6.56
CA GLY A 520 -11.05 4.72 6.70
C GLY A 520 -10.05 3.71 6.10
N GLU A 521 -8.79 4.13 5.97
CA GLU A 521 -7.67 3.30 5.51
C GLU A 521 -7.59 1.95 6.24
N GLY A 522 -7.46 0.85 5.51
CA GLY A 522 -7.30 -0.49 6.06
C GLY A 522 -8.60 -1.17 6.50
N THR A 523 -9.77 -0.62 6.17
CA THR A 523 -11.09 -1.21 6.50
C THR A 523 -11.24 -2.63 5.95
N LEU A 524 -10.87 -2.86 4.68
CA LEU A 524 -10.88 -4.20 4.09
C LEU A 524 -9.99 -5.18 4.86
N ALA A 525 -8.80 -4.72 5.26
CA ALA A 525 -7.88 -5.53 6.05
C ALA A 525 -8.45 -5.84 7.46
N GLN A 526 -9.32 -5.01 8.02
CA GLN A 526 -9.99 -5.29 9.29
C GLN A 526 -11.15 -6.28 9.09
N LEU A 527 -11.89 -6.21 7.98
CA LEU A 527 -12.89 -7.21 7.61
C LEU A 527 -12.26 -8.59 7.50
N LYS A 528 -11.13 -8.71 6.78
CA LYS A 528 -10.41 -9.99 6.63
C LYS A 528 -9.87 -10.53 7.95
N ARG A 529 -9.36 -9.67 8.83
CA ARG A 529 -8.93 -10.09 10.18
C ARG A 529 -10.10 -10.62 11.02
N ARG A 530 -11.29 -10.01 10.88
CA ARG A 530 -12.50 -10.36 11.65
C ARG A 530 -13.19 -11.62 11.12
N TYR A 531 -13.35 -11.73 9.80
CA TYR A 531 -14.23 -12.70 9.13
C TYR A 531 -13.47 -13.73 8.29
N GLY A 532 -12.14 -13.63 8.19
CA GLY A 532 -11.35 -14.42 7.24
C GLY A 532 -11.47 -13.87 5.81
N MET A 533 -10.75 -14.50 4.87
CA MET A 533 -10.73 -14.06 3.46
C MET A 533 -12.12 -14.17 2.82
N GLU A 534 -12.70 -15.36 2.85
CA GLU A 534 -14.03 -15.63 2.27
C GLU A 534 -15.14 -14.84 2.96
N GLY A 535 -15.11 -14.75 4.30
CA GLY A 535 -16.10 -14.00 5.06
C GLY A 535 -16.05 -12.50 4.78
N ALA A 536 -14.85 -11.93 4.56
CA ALA A 536 -14.71 -10.54 4.14
C ALA A 536 -15.20 -10.31 2.71
N GLU A 537 -14.92 -11.23 1.78
CA GLU A 537 -15.46 -11.14 0.42
C GLU A 537 -16.99 -11.22 0.41
N SER A 538 -17.58 -12.12 1.22
CA SER A 538 -19.02 -12.21 1.43
C SER A 538 -19.59 -10.91 2.02
N ALA A 539 -18.94 -10.36 3.04
CA ALA A 539 -19.33 -9.08 3.64
C ALA A 539 -19.34 -7.95 2.61
N VAL A 540 -18.31 -7.86 1.76
CA VAL A 540 -18.20 -6.85 0.70
C VAL A 540 -19.22 -7.08 -0.42
N ARG A 541 -19.47 -8.33 -0.82
CA ARG A 541 -20.47 -8.69 -1.83
C ARG A 541 -21.88 -8.27 -1.42
N ASN A 542 -22.20 -8.40 -0.13
CA ASN A 542 -23.53 -8.12 0.43
C ASN A 542 -23.72 -6.65 0.88
N LEU A 543 -22.73 -5.78 0.68
CA LEU A 543 -22.87 -4.36 0.96
C LEU A 543 -23.99 -3.77 0.09
N ALA A 544 -24.97 -3.17 0.76
CA ALA A 544 -26.09 -2.47 0.15
C ALA A 544 -25.83 -0.96 0.10
N CYS A 545 -25.17 -0.41 1.13
CA CYS A 545 -24.88 1.02 1.20
C CYS A 545 -23.63 1.32 2.05
N ILE A 546 -22.85 2.31 1.60
CA ILE A 546 -21.77 2.92 2.37
C ILE A 546 -22.13 4.38 2.65
N TRP A 547 -22.10 4.78 3.91
CA TRP A 547 -22.34 6.16 4.33
C TRP A 547 -21.06 6.79 4.87
N ILE A 548 -20.61 7.87 4.22
CA ILE A 548 -19.45 8.65 4.63
C ILE A 548 -19.92 9.93 5.30
N SER A 549 -19.54 10.09 6.56
CA SER A 549 -19.95 11.20 7.41
C SER A 549 -19.44 12.55 6.88
N HIS A 550 -18.15 12.64 6.54
CA HIS A 550 -17.50 13.86 6.06
C HIS A 550 -16.18 13.57 5.33
N ILE A 551 -15.52 14.61 4.81
CA ILE A 551 -14.38 14.49 3.88
C ILE A 551 -13.01 14.34 4.55
N HIS A 552 -12.91 14.16 5.87
CA HIS A 552 -11.60 13.93 6.47
C HIS A 552 -11.10 12.53 6.10
N ALA A 553 -9.80 12.44 5.78
CA ALA A 553 -9.21 11.25 5.18
C ALA A 553 -9.41 9.97 6.01
N ASP A 554 -9.39 10.07 7.34
CA ASP A 554 -9.59 8.94 8.25
C ASP A 554 -10.99 8.29 8.17
N HIS A 555 -11.92 8.88 7.42
CA HIS A 555 -13.28 8.39 7.25
C HIS A 555 -13.57 7.79 5.87
N HIS A 556 -12.72 7.95 4.85
CA HIS A 556 -13.11 7.54 3.48
C HIS A 556 -11.99 7.03 2.58
N VAL A 557 -10.71 7.14 2.95
CA VAL A 557 -9.63 6.79 2.01
C VAL A 557 -9.52 5.29 1.73
N GLY A 558 -10.11 4.42 2.55
CA GLY A 558 -10.21 2.98 2.27
C GLY A 558 -11.40 2.59 1.38
N LEU A 559 -12.28 3.54 1.06
CA LEU A 559 -13.51 3.29 0.29
C LEU A 559 -13.23 2.72 -1.10
N VAL A 560 -12.23 3.27 -1.79
CA VAL A 560 -11.89 2.88 -3.15
C VAL A 560 -11.55 1.39 -3.22
N ARG A 561 -10.80 0.86 -2.23
CA ARG A 561 -10.41 -0.54 -2.24
C ARG A 561 -11.62 -1.47 -2.08
N ILE A 562 -12.58 -1.11 -1.21
CA ILE A 562 -13.84 -1.85 -1.06
C ILE A 562 -14.62 -1.85 -2.39
N LEU A 563 -14.76 -0.70 -3.06
CA LEU A 563 -15.47 -0.59 -4.33
C LEU A 563 -14.81 -1.43 -5.44
N THR A 564 -13.48 -1.37 -5.55
CA THR A 564 -12.75 -2.17 -6.55
C THR A 564 -12.90 -3.67 -6.31
N LEU A 565 -12.84 -4.11 -5.05
CA LEU A 565 -13.02 -5.52 -4.69
C LEU A 565 -14.46 -5.97 -4.98
N ARG A 566 -15.48 -5.19 -4.59
CA ARG A 566 -16.88 -5.53 -4.84
C ARG A 566 -17.16 -5.72 -6.33
N ARG A 567 -16.67 -4.78 -7.16
CA ARG A 567 -16.72 -4.90 -8.63
C ARG A 567 -16.10 -6.22 -9.11
N ASP A 568 -14.90 -6.57 -8.64
CA ASP A 568 -14.23 -7.80 -9.08
C ASP A 568 -14.99 -9.07 -8.67
N LEU A 569 -15.54 -9.08 -7.45
CA LEU A 569 -16.34 -10.20 -6.93
C LEU A 569 -17.67 -10.41 -7.66
N LEU A 570 -18.25 -9.34 -8.20
CA LEU A 570 -19.54 -9.33 -8.90
C LEU A 570 -19.40 -9.23 -10.43
N LYS A 571 -18.19 -9.28 -10.96
CA LYS A 571 -17.94 -9.18 -12.40
C LYS A 571 -18.68 -10.29 -13.15
N GLY A 572 -19.53 -9.89 -14.11
CA GLY A 572 -20.32 -10.82 -14.93
C GLY A 572 -21.56 -11.39 -14.22
N VAL A 573 -21.86 -10.95 -13.00
CA VAL A 573 -23.09 -11.26 -12.27
C VAL A 573 -24.00 -10.04 -12.37
N SER A 574 -25.30 -10.23 -12.61
CA SER A 574 -26.26 -9.10 -12.57
C SER A 574 -26.46 -8.65 -11.12
N HIS A 575 -26.32 -7.35 -10.86
CA HIS A 575 -26.48 -6.73 -9.54
C HIS A 575 -26.76 -5.24 -9.67
N ASP A 576 -27.36 -4.66 -8.64
CA ASP A 576 -27.48 -3.21 -8.52
C ASP A 576 -26.12 -2.59 -8.06
N PRO A 577 -25.76 -1.39 -8.58
CA PRO A 577 -24.59 -0.65 -8.11
C PRO A 577 -24.65 -0.34 -6.62
N LEU A 578 -23.49 -0.32 -5.96
CA LEU A 578 -23.42 0.01 -4.53
C LEU A 578 -23.75 1.49 -4.28
N ILE A 579 -24.72 1.75 -3.40
CA ILE A 579 -25.04 3.13 -2.99
C ILE A 579 -23.93 3.68 -2.10
N VAL A 580 -23.38 4.82 -2.48
CA VAL A 580 -22.38 5.57 -1.70
C VAL A 580 -22.95 6.93 -1.35
N LEU A 581 -23.28 7.12 -0.08
CA LEU A 581 -23.73 8.39 0.48
C LEU A 581 -22.53 9.16 1.03
N GLY A 582 -22.38 10.42 0.66
CA GLY A 582 -21.32 11.26 1.23
C GLY A 582 -21.38 12.72 0.81
N PRO A 583 -20.45 13.56 1.28
CA PRO A 583 -20.39 14.96 0.87
C PRO A 583 -19.94 15.11 -0.60
N SER A 584 -20.43 16.12 -1.34
CA SER A 584 -20.02 16.40 -2.75
C SER A 584 -18.52 16.33 -3.05
N GLN A 585 -17.67 16.73 -2.09
CA GLN A 585 -16.22 16.67 -2.23
C GLN A 585 -15.71 15.23 -2.42
N LEU A 586 -16.35 14.26 -1.76
CA LEU A 586 -16.04 12.83 -1.91
C LEU A 586 -16.30 12.38 -3.35
N LYS A 587 -17.38 12.84 -3.97
CA LYS A 587 -17.68 12.52 -5.37
C LYS A 587 -16.52 12.89 -6.30
N ARG A 588 -15.89 14.05 -6.11
CA ARG A 588 -14.73 14.47 -6.91
C ARG A 588 -13.55 13.51 -6.78
N PHE A 589 -13.34 12.99 -5.57
CA PHE A 589 -12.31 11.99 -5.29
C PHE A 589 -12.62 10.64 -5.93
N LEU A 590 -13.87 10.18 -5.82
CA LEU A 590 -14.30 8.93 -6.44
C LEU A 590 -14.35 9.02 -7.98
N ASP A 591 -14.80 10.14 -8.55
CA ASP A 591 -14.76 10.41 -10.00
C ASP A 591 -13.32 10.45 -10.54
N ALA A 592 -12.35 10.84 -9.72
CA ALA A 592 -10.93 10.76 -10.07
C ALA A 592 -10.42 9.32 -10.11
N TYR A 593 -10.82 8.49 -9.14
CA TYR A 593 -10.52 7.05 -9.17
C TYR A 593 -11.27 6.32 -10.28
N GLN A 594 -12.53 6.65 -10.57
CA GLN A 594 -13.31 6.06 -11.68
C GLN A 594 -12.62 6.20 -13.02
N ARG A 595 -11.86 7.29 -13.22
CA ARG A 595 -11.05 7.52 -14.43
C ARG A 595 -9.81 6.63 -14.51
N LEU A 596 -9.41 6.03 -13.39
CA LEU A 596 -8.26 5.14 -13.30
C LEU A 596 -8.71 3.69 -13.29
N GLU A 597 -9.63 3.33 -12.39
CA GLU A 597 -10.16 2.00 -12.17
C GLU A 597 -11.69 2.05 -12.14
N ASP A 598 -12.35 1.01 -12.62
CA ASP A 598 -13.81 0.97 -12.56
C ASP A 598 -14.27 0.86 -11.11
N LEU A 599 -15.13 1.76 -10.66
CA LEU A 599 -15.87 1.62 -9.41
C LEU A 599 -17.32 1.35 -9.76
N ASP A 600 -17.88 0.27 -9.24
CA ASP A 600 -19.30 -0.02 -9.35
C ASP A 600 -20.04 0.64 -8.18
N MET A 601 -20.59 1.83 -8.42
CA MET A 601 -21.30 2.60 -7.41
C MET A 601 -22.30 3.60 -7.99
N GLN A 602 -23.30 3.94 -7.18
CA GLN A 602 -24.19 5.09 -7.36
C GLN A 602 -23.94 6.09 -6.23
N PHE A 603 -23.49 7.30 -6.57
CA PHE A 603 -23.16 8.32 -5.58
C PHE A 603 -24.37 9.21 -5.26
N LEU A 604 -24.62 9.43 -3.97
CA LEU A 604 -25.65 10.34 -3.45
C LEU A 604 -25.04 11.36 -2.49
N ASP A 605 -25.33 12.64 -2.71
CA ASP A 605 -24.88 13.69 -1.79
C ASP A 605 -25.69 13.66 -0.49
N ASN A 606 -25.04 13.78 0.66
CA ASN A 606 -25.71 13.86 1.97
C ASN A 606 -26.77 14.99 2.04
N LYS A 607 -26.67 16.05 1.21
CA LYS A 607 -27.71 17.09 1.10
C LYS A 607 -28.99 16.59 0.44
N ALA A 608 -28.91 15.52 -0.35
CA ALA A 608 -30.02 14.89 -1.05
C ALA A 608 -30.67 13.76 -0.24
N THR A 609 -30.34 13.59 1.04
CA THR A 609 -31.00 12.61 1.92
C THR A 609 -32.13 13.23 2.76
N THR A 610 -32.69 14.37 2.34
CA THR A 610 -33.97 14.83 2.91
C THR A 610 -35.09 13.89 2.44
N LEU A 611 -36.15 13.70 3.24
CA LEU A 611 -37.30 12.84 2.89
C LEU A 611 -37.79 13.08 1.44
N PHE A 612 -38.00 14.35 1.09
CA PHE A 612 -38.45 14.76 -0.25
C PHE A 612 -37.50 14.37 -1.39
N SER A 613 -36.19 14.55 -1.18
CA SER A 613 -35.19 14.23 -2.21
C SER A 613 -34.93 12.73 -2.32
N TRP A 614 -35.14 11.98 -1.25
CA TRP A 614 -35.07 10.51 -1.26
C TRP A 614 -36.26 9.90 -2.01
N GLU A 615 -37.48 10.36 -1.73
CA GLU A 615 -38.69 9.92 -2.45
C GLU A 615 -38.58 10.19 -3.97
N THR A 616 -38.03 11.36 -4.34
CA THR A 616 -37.76 11.69 -5.76
C THR A 616 -36.75 10.72 -6.38
N PHE A 617 -35.69 10.38 -5.65
CA PHE A 617 -34.67 9.45 -6.12
C PHE A 617 -35.20 8.03 -6.32
N GLU A 618 -36.05 7.53 -5.41
CA GLU A 618 -36.70 6.22 -5.55
C GLU A 618 -37.58 6.18 -6.81
N LEU A 619 -38.37 7.23 -7.05
CA LEU A 619 -39.21 7.37 -8.25
C LEU A 619 -38.40 7.39 -9.54
N ASP A 620 -37.27 8.10 -9.56
CA ASP A 620 -36.37 8.16 -10.72
C ASP A 620 -35.74 6.78 -11.02
N ASN A 621 -35.33 6.04 -9.98
CA ASN A 621 -34.77 4.69 -10.15
C ASN A 621 -35.82 3.68 -10.64
N GLU A 622 -37.05 3.74 -10.13
CA GLU A 622 -38.15 2.90 -10.65
C GLU A 622 -38.49 3.24 -12.10
N SER A 623 -38.46 4.53 -12.47
CA SER A 623 -38.72 4.96 -13.85
C SER A 623 -37.63 4.46 -14.83
N ASN A 624 -36.37 4.44 -14.42
CA ASN A 624 -35.26 3.92 -15.22
C ASN A 624 -35.31 2.39 -15.37
N LYS A 625 -35.61 1.65 -14.29
CA LYS A 625 -35.82 0.19 -14.36
C LYS A 625 -37.00 -0.17 -15.27
N ASN A 626 -38.07 0.61 -15.24
CA ASN A 626 -39.22 0.42 -16.13
C ASN A 626 -38.90 0.76 -17.60
N ASN A 627 -38.05 1.75 -17.87
CA ASN A 627 -37.63 2.08 -19.24
C ASN A 627 -36.69 1.04 -19.85
N GLU A 628 -35.78 0.44 -19.07
CA GLU A 628 -34.93 -0.68 -19.53
C GLU A 628 -35.77 -1.93 -19.88
N LEU A 629 -36.77 -2.25 -19.05
CA LEU A 629 -37.72 -3.35 -19.30
C LEU A 629 -38.67 -3.11 -20.49
N VAL A 630 -38.83 -1.86 -20.95
CA VAL A 630 -39.58 -1.52 -22.16
C VAL A 630 -38.69 -1.64 -23.40
N LEU A 631 -37.41 -1.25 -23.30
CA LEU A 631 -36.44 -1.40 -24.40
C LEU A 631 -36.11 -2.86 -24.71
N GLU A 632 -36.01 -3.74 -23.70
CA GLU A 632 -35.85 -5.19 -23.93
C GLU A 632 -37.08 -5.82 -24.61
N ARG A 633 -38.29 -5.34 -24.29
CA ARG A 633 -39.53 -5.79 -24.95
C ARG A 633 -39.66 -5.33 -26.40
N ASP A 634 -39.09 -4.18 -26.76
CA ASP A 634 -39.10 -3.67 -28.14
C ASP A 634 -38.03 -4.34 -29.04
N GLU A 635 -36.96 -4.90 -28.49
CA GLU A 635 -36.01 -5.73 -29.24
C GLU A 635 -36.57 -7.13 -29.54
N ASP A 636 -37.31 -7.74 -28.61
CA ASP A 636 -37.96 -9.04 -28.82
C ASP A 636 -39.11 -8.97 -29.86
N VAL A 637 -39.79 -7.83 -30.00
CA VAL A 637 -40.84 -7.64 -31.00
C VAL A 637 -40.26 -7.42 -32.41
N LYS A 638 -39.00 -7.00 -32.55
CA LYS A 638 -38.35 -6.83 -33.87
C LYS A 638 -37.78 -8.11 -34.47
N ASN A 639 -37.57 -9.16 -33.67
CA ASN A 639 -36.99 -10.43 -34.14
C ASN A 639 -38.02 -11.54 -34.42
N GLY A 640 -39.32 -11.27 -34.26
CA GLY A 640 -40.37 -12.25 -34.48
C GLY A 640 -41.24 -11.99 -35.71
N ASN A 641 -40.82 -12.42 -36.91
CA ASN A 641 -41.81 -12.99 -37.85
C ASN A 641 -41.25 -13.78 -39.04
N LEU A 642 -42.08 -14.75 -39.44
CA LEU A 642 -42.06 -15.67 -40.60
C LEU A 642 -41.19 -16.91 -40.37
N THR A 643 -41.78 -18.09 -40.14
CA THR A 643 -42.63 -18.76 -41.14
C THR A 643 -43.76 -19.62 -40.55
N SER A 644 -44.94 -19.46 -41.14
CA SER A 644 -46.12 -20.31 -41.07
C SER A 644 -45.92 -21.70 -41.71
N LYS A 645 -46.30 -22.76 -41.01
CA LYS A 645 -47.37 -23.71 -41.40
C LYS A 645 -47.56 -24.79 -40.35
#